data_AF-A0A954N4E6-F1
#
_entry.id   AF-A0A954N4E6-F1
#
_cell.length_a   1.000
_cell.length_b   1.000
_cell.length_c   1.000
_cell.angle_alpha   90.00
_cell.angle_beta   90.00
_cell.angle_gamma   90.00
#
_symmetry.space_group_name_H-M   'P 1'
#
loop_
_entity.id
_entity.type
_entity.pdbx_description
1 polymer ?
#
loop_
_entity_poly.entity_id
_entity_poly.type
_entity_poly.pdbx_seq_one_letter_code
_entity_poly.pdbx_strand_id
1 'polypeptide(L)'
;HDVRLTMGGEPTFVSIDDMEGTEWTTGAVGHHKQKLSGELIRRLHHRFAPGGLLHFGQGKWYPGEPLPRWAYSCLWRVDNEPLWTNPELLADPTDQGRSEVEEAGEFLVELADRLHVDGTWMKPAYEDVWRTIEQEQKLPIDVDPREFDVDDDEQRHRLGMIISKGVSRPVGYVMPLAKAWWQARPRWVSGPWPFRSERLFLIPGDSPIGLRLPLESLPVNSPEEFRTIHPLDPFADRLPLPGYQEIRRRVLERSRRTSRVGAGVDGNSEFAVTLREQQRRRIHDDPPPAETLFPTTTNVIGTALCIEPRNGVLHVFMPPLSRLEDYLELVGVVESVAEHQQTPVIIEGYLPPADHRLKLLKVTPDPGVIEVNIQPASNWRELTEITNGVYEDAHYSRLGTEKFQLDGKHTGTGGGNHLVLGGPSPADSPFLRRPDLLGSLLRYWNNHPSLSYLFSGQFIGPTSQAPRIDEGRRDAVYELEIALQQIPEYGGTPYWLTDRILRNLLVDLTGNTHRAEFCIDKLFSPDHANGRLGLVELRGFEMPPHARMSLTQQLLVRALIAWFWKQPYRAPLARWGNRLTDRWMLPGPLLSDLRSVLSDLRGQGYDFKNEWFDVHWEFRCPRIGEVTYDGVKLELRTALEPWYV
;
A
#
# COMPACT_ATOMS: atom_id res chain seq x y z
N HIS A 1 11.56 13.58 27.29
CA HIS A 1 11.20 12.14 27.29
C HIS A 1 11.29 11.61 25.86
N ASP A 2 12.00 10.50 25.67
CA ASP A 2 12.37 9.95 24.34
C ASP A 2 11.33 8.94 23.81
N VAL A 3 10.12 9.42 23.50
CA VAL A 3 9.00 8.58 23.01
C VAL A 3 9.26 8.04 21.61
N ARG A 4 9.96 8.80 20.75
CA ARG A 4 10.17 8.51 19.32
C ARG A 4 8.87 8.24 18.55
N LEU A 5 7.77 8.88 18.93
CA LEU A 5 6.46 8.68 18.29
C LEU A 5 6.44 9.25 16.87
N THR A 6 6.11 8.41 15.90
CA THR A 6 5.66 8.82 14.57
C THR A 6 4.15 8.61 14.43
N MET A 7 3.49 9.46 13.63
CA MET A 7 2.05 9.36 13.34
C MET A 7 1.81 9.44 11.84
N GLY A 8 1.17 8.42 11.29
CA GLY A 8 0.59 8.41 9.95
C GLY A 8 -0.93 8.31 10.04
N GLY A 9 -1.56 7.99 8.91
CA GLY A 9 -3.01 7.81 8.86
C GLY A 9 -3.51 7.27 7.53
N GLU A 10 -4.80 6.97 7.51
CA GLU A 10 -5.51 6.43 6.35
C GLU A 10 -6.78 7.28 6.08
N PRO A 11 -6.66 8.59 5.77
CA PRO A 11 -7.82 9.41 5.41
C PRO A 11 -8.47 8.91 4.12
N THR A 12 -9.80 9.02 4.06
CA THR A 12 -10.60 8.57 2.93
C THR A 12 -11.37 9.72 2.28
N PHE A 13 -11.58 9.62 0.98
CA PHE A 13 -12.13 10.69 0.14
C PHE A 13 -13.16 10.17 -0.85
N VAL A 14 -14.06 11.03 -1.27
CA VAL A 14 -15.17 10.74 -2.21
C VAL A 14 -15.24 11.82 -3.28
N SER A 15 -15.78 11.54 -4.47
CA SER A 15 -15.95 12.59 -5.49
C SER A 15 -16.89 13.69 -4.99
N ILE A 16 -16.56 14.95 -5.27
CA ILE A 16 -17.47 16.08 -5.01
C ILE A 16 -18.49 16.30 -6.13
N ASP A 17 -18.25 15.69 -7.30
CA ASP A 17 -19.09 15.86 -8.49
C ASP A 17 -20.20 14.83 -8.57
N ASP A 18 -19.92 13.62 -8.09
CA ASP A 18 -20.83 12.49 -8.10
C ASP A 18 -20.64 11.68 -6.82
N MET A 19 -21.38 12.03 -5.77
CA MET A 19 -21.33 11.30 -4.50
C MET A 19 -22.24 10.07 -4.48
N GLU A 20 -23.19 9.97 -5.42
CA GLU A 20 -24.25 8.96 -5.45
C GLU A 20 -23.95 7.81 -6.42
N GLY A 21 -23.03 8.03 -7.37
CA GLY A 21 -22.60 7.02 -8.32
C GLY A 21 -22.10 5.74 -7.66
N THR A 22 -22.25 4.62 -8.36
CA THR A 22 -21.91 3.28 -7.86
C THR A 22 -20.48 3.22 -7.33
N GLU A 23 -19.51 3.85 -8.01
CA GLU A 23 -18.11 3.92 -7.59
C GLU A 23 -17.93 4.56 -6.20
N TRP A 24 -18.84 5.44 -5.78
CA TRP A 24 -18.75 6.23 -4.55
C TRP A 24 -19.70 5.77 -3.44
N THR A 25 -20.49 4.74 -3.71
CA THR A 25 -21.41 4.13 -2.75
C THR A 25 -21.07 2.68 -2.43
N THR A 26 -20.96 1.81 -3.45
CA THR A 26 -20.80 0.36 -3.27
C THR A 26 -19.59 -0.22 -4.00
N GLY A 27 -19.27 0.32 -5.17
CA GLY A 27 -18.18 -0.13 -6.03
C GLY A 27 -16.81 0.15 -5.41
N ALA A 28 -15.93 -0.85 -5.46
CA ALA A 28 -14.54 -0.68 -5.06
C ALA A 28 -13.75 0.06 -6.13
N VAL A 29 -13.76 -0.43 -7.37
CA VAL A 29 -13.03 0.16 -8.51
C VAL A 29 -13.97 0.91 -9.43
N GLY A 30 -13.40 1.67 -10.36
CA GLY A 30 -14.15 2.47 -11.31
C GLY A 30 -13.26 3.41 -12.12
N HIS A 31 -13.67 3.75 -13.34
CA HIS A 31 -12.88 4.54 -14.27
C HIS A 31 -12.71 5.99 -13.77
N HIS A 32 -13.78 6.60 -13.27
CA HIS A 32 -13.70 7.96 -12.74
C HIS A 32 -12.87 7.99 -11.44
N LYS A 33 -13.09 7.04 -10.54
CA LYS A 33 -12.28 6.87 -9.32
C LYS A 33 -10.79 6.68 -9.63
N GLN A 34 -10.45 5.87 -10.64
CA GLN A 34 -9.06 5.63 -11.06
C GLN A 34 -8.41 6.92 -11.57
N LYS A 35 -9.11 7.69 -12.39
CA LYS A 35 -8.64 8.99 -12.88
C LYS A 35 -8.34 9.97 -11.74
N LEU A 36 -9.30 10.18 -10.83
CA LEU A 36 -9.10 11.09 -9.68
C LEU A 36 -7.94 10.64 -8.77
N SER A 37 -7.74 9.33 -8.65
CA SER A 37 -6.63 8.76 -7.88
C SER A 37 -5.27 9.00 -8.53
N GLY A 38 -5.20 8.93 -9.87
CA GLY A 38 -4.03 9.32 -10.65
C GLY A 38 -3.68 10.80 -10.51
N GLU A 39 -4.69 11.68 -10.58
CA GLU A 39 -4.51 13.12 -10.35
C GLU A 39 -4.02 13.40 -8.92
N LEU A 40 -4.64 12.76 -7.92
CA LEU A 40 -4.28 12.90 -6.51
C LEU A 40 -2.85 12.43 -6.23
N ILE A 41 -2.45 11.22 -6.66
CA ILE A 41 -1.10 10.70 -6.37
C ILE A 41 0.00 11.60 -6.93
N ARG A 42 -0.22 12.24 -8.09
CA ARG A 42 0.75 13.17 -8.68
C ARG A 42 0.86 14.48 -7.92
N ARG A 43 -0.26 15.04 -7.46
CA ARG A 43 -0.22 16.24 -6.59
C ARG A 43 0.54 15.94 -5.30
N LEU A 44 0.24 14.80 -4.69
CA LEU A 44 0.91 14.34 -3.46
C LEU A 44 2.40 14.06 -3.68
N HIS A 45 2.78 13.47 -4.83
CA HIS A 45 4.18 13.29 -5.23
C HIS A 45 4.91 14.63 -5.35
N HIS A 46 4.34 15.59 -6.09
CA HIS A 46 4.91 16.92 -6.24
C HIS A 46 5.08 17.64 -4.90
N ARG A 47 4.10 17.51 -3.99
CA ARG A 47 4.13 18.16 -2.67
C ARG A 47 5.13 17.53 -1.71
N PHE A 48 5.11 16.21 -1.57
CA PHE A 48 5.80 15.52 -0.47
C PHE A 48 7.07 14.78 -0.87
N ALA A 49 7.21 14.45 -2.15
CA ALA A 49 8.25 13.56 -2.65
C ALA A 49 8.88 14.08 -3.96
N PRO A 50 9.41 15.32 -4.01
CA PRO A 50 10.17 15.76 -5.17
C PRO A 50 11.38 14.83 -5.36
N GLY A 51 11.50 14.24 -6.54
CA GLY A 51 12.49 13.19 -6.85
C GLY A 51 12.11 11.79 -6.35
N GLY A 52 10.88 11.59 -5.89
CA GLY A 52 10.32 10.29 -5.56
C GLY A 52 9.93 9.47 -6.80
N LEU A 53 9.76 8.16 -6.59
CA LEU A 53 9.35 7.22 -7.62
C LEU A 53 7.85 6.96 -7.54
N LEU A 54 7.14 7.14 -8.65
CA LEU A 54 5.76 6.69 -8.80
C LEU A 54 5.74 5.23 -9.23
N HIS A 55 4.86 4.44 -8.62
CA HIS A 55 4.67 3.03 -8.90
C HIS A 55 3.18 2.70 -8.99
N PHE A 56 2.76 2.08 -10.10
CA PHE A 56 1.36 1.80 -10.42
C PHE A 56 1.14 0.28 -10.40
N GLY A 57 0.76 -0.26 -9.24
CA GLY A 57 0.65 -1.71 -9.03
C GLY A 57 -0.79 -2.18 -8.82
N GLN A 58 -0.89 -3.45 -8.42
CA GLN A 58 -2.11 -4.04 -7.92
C GLN A 58 -2.12 -4.03 -6.37
N GLY A 59 -3.31 -3.83 -5.81
CA GLY A 59 -3.60 -3.80 -4.39
C GLY A 59 -4.20 -5.12 -3.90
N LYS A 60 -5.12 -5.04 -2.93
CA LYS A 60 -5.79 -6.21 -2.36
C LYS A 60 -6.71 -6.86 -3.38
N TRP A 61 -6.82 -8.19 -3.31
CA TRP A 61 -7.79 -8.98 -4.05
C TRP A 61 -8.76 -9.62 -3.05
N TYR A 62 -10.04 -9.27 -3.14
CA TYR A 62 -11.06 -9.82 -2.25
C TYR A 62 -11.80 -10.99 -2.90
N PRO A 63 -12.22 -12.01 -2.11
CA PRO A 63 -13.03 -13.11 -2.63
C PRO A 63 -14.29 -12.60 -3.33
N GLY A 64 -14.53 -13.07 -4.55
CA GLY A 64 -15.68 -12.67 -5.37
C GLY A 64 -15.43 -11.50 -6.32
N GLU A 65 -14.30 -10.78 -6.22
CA GLU A 65 -13.91 -9.78 -7.22
C GLU A 65 -13.19 -10.46 -8.40
N PRO A 66 -13.48 -10.07 -9.66
CA PRO A 66 -12.89 -10.71 -10.83
C PRO A 66 -11.39 -10.42 -10.97
N LEU A 67 -10.95 -9.24 -10.53
CA LEU A 67 -9.58 -8.76 -10.64
C LEU A 67 -9.13 -8.10 -9.32
N PRO A 68 -7.83 -8.11 -9.01
CA PRO A 68 -7.27 -7.31 -7.93
C PRO A 68 -7.46 -5.82 -8.21
N ARG A 69 -7.69 -5.05 -7.15
CA ARG A 69 -7.84 -3.60 -7.25
C ARG A 69 -6.51 -2.94 -7.66
N TRP A 70 -6.53 -1.74 -8.25
CA TRP A 70 -5.29 -0.99 -8.49
C TRP A 70 -4.74 -0.36 -7.20
N ALA A 71 -3.44 -0.07 -7.15
CA ALA A 71 -2.81 0.61 -6.02
C ALA A 71 -1.68 1.54 -6.50
N TYR A 72 -1.83 2.84 -6.28
CA TYR A 72 -0.86 3.84 -6.70
C TYR A 72 0.03 4.20 -5.53
N SER A 73 1.34 4.13 -5.73
CA SER A 73 2.33 4.30 -4.67
C SER A 73 3.33 5.38 -5.07
N CYS A 74 3.73 6.18 -4.08
CA CYS A 74 4.81 7.14 -4.20
C CYS A 74 5.88 6.82 -3.14
N LEU A 75 7.11 6.62 -3.58
CA LEU A 75 8.24 6.23 -2.73
C LEU A 75 9.32 7.31 -2.75
N TRP A 76 9.94 7.59 -1.60
CA TRP A 76 11.10 8.48 -1.53
C TRP A 76 11.96 8.18 -0.31
N ARG A 77 13.21 8.61 -0.35
CA ARG A 77 14.18 8.30 0.71
C ARG A 77 14.07 9.28 1.87
N VAL A 78 14.27 8.77 3.08
CA VAL A 78 14.30 9.59 4.30
C VAL A 78 15.50 10.56 4.33
N ASP A 79 16.56 10.26 3.58
CA ASP A 79 17.77 11.09 3.47
C ASP A 79 17.68 12.16 2.39
N ASN A 80 16.51 12.30 1.72
CA ASN A 80 16.24 13.25 0.64
C ASN A 80 17.08 13.05 -0.64
N GLU A 81 17.79 11.94 -0.79
CA GLU A 81 18.36 11.56 -2.08
C GLU A 81 17.21 11.14 -3.03
N PRO A 82 17.26 11.52 -4.32
CA PRO A 82 16.20 11.15 -5.26
C PRO A 82 16.23 9.65 -5.56
N LEU A 83 15.05 9.10 -5.83
CA LEU A 83 14.87 7.79 -6.46
C LEU A 83 14.81 7.90 -7.98
N TRP A 84 14.30 9.04 -8.46
CA TRP A 84 14.10 9.36 -9.86
C TRP A 84 14.25 10.87 -10.05
N THR A 85 14.94 11.31 -11.08
CA THR A 85 15.31 12.72 -11.28
C THR A 85 14.60 13.40 -12.44
N ASN A 86 14.22 12.66 -13.48
CA ASN A 86 13.54 13.23 -14.63
C ASN A 86 12.03 12.90 -14.62
N PRO A 87 11.16 13.75 -14.03
CA PRO A 87 9.73 13.46 -13.91
C PRO A 87 9.02 13.30 -15.26
N GLU A 88 9.55 13.87 -16.35
CA GLU A 88 8.96 13.73 -17.70
C GLU A 88 9.04 12.30 -18.24
N LEU A 89 9.90 11.46 -17.66
CA LEU A 89 10.05 10.04 -18.02
C LEU A 89 9.17 9.10 -17.18
N LEU A 90 8.39 9.63 -16.23
CA LEU A 90 7.36 8.86 -15.53
C LEU A 90 6.01 9.12 -16.20
N ALA A 91 5.50 8.13 -16.92
CA ALA A 91 4.23 8.25 -17.65
C ALA A 91 3.01 8.03 -16.74
N ASP A 92 1.82 8.42 -17.25
CA ASP A 92 0.52 8.18 -16.64
C ASP A 92 -0.11 6.88 -17.17
N PRO A 93 -0.66 6.00 -16.31
CA PRO A 93 -1.47 4.86 -16.77
C PRO A 93 -2.66 5.23 -17.67
N THR A 94 -3.11 6.48 -17.65
CA THR A 94 -4.17 7.01 -18.51
C THR A 94 -3.64 7.68 -19.79
N ASP A 95 -2.32 7.78 -19.97
CA ASP A 95 -1.72 8.31 -21.20
C ASP A 95 -1.98 7.35 -22.37
N GLN A 96 -2.10 7.94 -23.56
CA GLN A 96 -2.05 7.22 -24.83
C GLN A 96 -0.74 7.55 -25.51
N GLY A 97 0.13 6.55 -25.62
CA GLY A 97 1.43 6.68 -26.27
C GLY A 97 1.48 6.02 -27.65
N ARG A 98 2.70 5.73 -28.11
CA ARG A 98 2.97 5.12 -29.42
C ARG A 98 3.92 3.94 -29.37
N SER A 99 4.35 3.52 -28.17
CA SER A 99 5.31 2.44 -28.01
C SER A 99 4.74 1.10 -28.41
N GLU A 100 5.49 0.39 -29.25
CA GLU A 100 5.16 -0.92 -29.77
C GLU A 100 5.98 -2.02 -29.07
N VAL A 101 5.68 -3.27 -29.39
CA VAL A 101 6.31 -4.43 -28.72
C VAL A 101 7.80 -4.48 -29.04
N GLU A 102 8.18 -4.12 -30.24
CA GLU A 102 9.57 -4.03 -30.69
C GLU A 102 10.39 -3.08 -29.78
N GLU A 103 9.84 -1.91 -29.43
CA GLU A 103 10.48 -0.96 -28.51
C GLU A 103 10.68 -1.57 -27.11
N ALA A 104 9.73 -2.37 -26.62
CA ALA A 104 9.87 -3.08 -25.35
C ALA A 104 11.05 -4.08 -25.37
N GLY A 105 11.27 -4.75 -26.51
CA GLY A 105 12.42 -5.63 -26.71
C GLY A 105 13.74 -4.86 -26.71
N GLU A 106 13.80 -3.73 -27.42
CA GLU A 106 14.99 -2.88 -27.46
C GLU A 106 15.33 -2.28 -26.09
N PHE A 107 14.31 -1.88 -25.33
CA PHE A 107 14.46 -1.42 -23.95
C PHE A 107 15.07 -2.52 -23.07
N LEU A 108 14.58 -3.76 -23.20
CA LEU A 108 15.05 -4.88 -22.38
C LEU A 108 16.51 -5.26 -22.70
N VAL A 109 16.92 -5.20 -23.97
CA VAL A 109 18.32 -5.40 -24.41
C VAL A 109 19.24 -4.37 -23.76
N GLU A 110 18.90 -3.09 -23.89
CA GLU A 110 19.69 -2.00 -23.31
C GLU A 110 19.78 -2.12 -21.78
N LEU A 111 18.69 -2.54 -21.14
CA LEU A 111 18.65 -2.80 -19.70
C LEU A 111 19.58 -3.95 -19.28
N ALA A 112 19.55 -5.08 -19.98
CA ALA A 112 20.42 -6.22 -19.66
C ALA A 112 21.90 -5.91 -19.86
N ASP A 113 22.24 -5.18 -20.91
CA ASP A 113 23.60 -4.71 -21.16
C ASP A 113 24.14 -3.86 -19.99
N ARG A 114 23.31 -2.97 -19.44
CA ARG A 114 23.67 -2.12 -18.29
C ARG A 114 23.75 -2.90 -16.98
N LEU A 115 22.94 -3.96 -16.83
CA LEU A 115 23.03 -4.88 -15.70
C LEU A 115 24.20 -5.87 -15.82
N HIS A 116 24.84 -5.97 -16.99
CA HIS A 116 25.81 -7.02 -17.35
C HIS A 116 25.23 -8.43 -17.20
N VAL A 117 23.99 -8.57 -17.64
CA VAL A 117 23.26 -9.83 -17.63
C VAL A 117 23.27 -10.40 -19.05
N ASP A 118 23.45 -11.71 -19.15
CA ASP A 118 23.38 -12.40 -20.42
C ASP A 118 21.93 -12.41 -20.94
N GLY A 119 21.69 -11.69 -22.03
CA GLY A 119 20.39 -11.64 -22.71
C GLY A 119 19.96 -12.93 -23.40
N THR A 120 20.79 -13.99 -23.39
CA THR A 120 20.45 -15.32 -23.93
C THR A 120 19.10 -15.86 -23.45
N TRP A 121 18.69 -15.49 -22.23
CA TRP A 121 17.51 -16.04 -21.58
C TRP A 121 16.26 -15.14 -21.67
N MET A 122 16.34 -14.02 -22.40
CA MET A 122 15.16 -13.22 -22.70
C MET A 122 14.18 -14.02 -23.56
N LYS A 123 12.88 -13.86 -23.30
CA LYS A 123 11.83 -14.54 -24.06
C LYS A 123 10.71 -13.58 -24.45
N PRO A 124 10.24 -13.60 -25.71
CA PRO A 124 8.95 -13.03 -26.06
C PRO A 124 7.82 -13.77 -25.36
N ALA A 125 6.86 -13.04 -24.82
CA ALA A 125 5.65 -13.58 -24.20
C ALA A 125 4.45 -13.44 -25.13
N TYR A 126 3.63 -14.49 -25.21
CA TYR A 126 2.47 -14.58 -26.09
C TYR A 126 1.20 -14.86 -25.30
N GLU A 127 0.06 -14.37 -25.80
CA GLU A 127 -1.25 -14.83 -25.31
C GLU A 127 -1.49 -16.29 -25.71
N ASP A 128 -2.27 -17.03 -24.91
CA ASP A 128 -2.56 -18.44 -25.16
C ASP A 128 -3.58 -18.62 -26.31
N VAL A 129 -3.06 -18.93 -27.49
CA VAL A 129 -3.82 -19.13 -28.73
C VAL A 129 -4.94 -20.14 -28.59
N TRP A 130 -4.67 -21.28 -27.96
CA TRP A 130 -5.64 -22.38 -27.91
C TRP A 130 -6.82 -22.02 -27.04
N ARG A 131 -6.54 -21.36 -25.91
CA ARG A 131 -7.59 -20.91 -24.99
C ARG A 131 -8.41 -19.77 -25.59
N THR A 132 -7.78 -18.85 -26.34
CA THR A 132 -8.49 -17.81 -27.10
C THR A 132 -9.46 -18.43 -28.12
N ILE A 133 -9.02 -19.42 -28.90
CA ILE A 133 -9.88 -20.12 -29.88
C ILE A 133 -11.04 -20.84 -29.18
N GLU A 134 -10.77 -21.53 -28.06
CA GLU A 134 -11.80 -22.20 -27.28
C GLU A 134 -12.86 -21.21 -26.75
N GLN A 135 -12.44 -20.02 -26.33
CA GLN A 135 -13.34 -18.96 -25.88
C GLN A 135 -14.18 -18.40 -27.02
N GLU A 136 -13.58 -18.13 -28.19
CA GLU A 136 -14.29 -17.67 -29.39
C GLU A 136 -15.36 -18.67 -29.83
N GLN A 137 -15.06 -19.97 -29.86
CA GLN A 137 -16.02 -21.01 -30.26
C GLN A 137 -17.22 -21.17 -29.31
N LYS A 138 -17.10 -20.71 -28.07
CA LYS A 138 -18.20 -20.73 -27.09
C LYS A 138 -19.15 -19.56 -27.25
N LEU A 139 -18.81 -18.56 -28.07
CA LEU A 139 -19.68 -17.41 -28.32
C LEU A 139 -20.91 -17.84 -29.16
N PRO A 140 -22.08 -17.21 -28.92
CA PRO A 140 -23.23 -17.35 -29.81
C PRO A 140 -22.89 -16.96 -31.25
N ILE A 141 -23.58 -17.57 -32.22
CA ILE A 141 -23.31 -17.38 -33.66
C ILE A 141 -23.55 -15.94 -34.15
N ASP A 142 -24.36 -15.18 -33.42
CA ASP A 142 -24.71 -13.79 -33.67
C ASP A 142 -23.81 -12.78 -32.94
N VAL A 143 -22.78 -13.26 -32.22
CA VAL A 143 -21.81 -12.40 -31.53
C VAL A 143 -20.49 -12.39 -32.31
N ASP A 144 -20.14 -11.25 -32.90
CA ASP A 144 -18.79 -11.04 -33.45
C ASP A 144 -17.85 -10.56 -32.32
N PRO A 145 -16.82 -11.32 -31.94
CA PRO A 145 -15.88 -10.89 -30.91
C PRO A 145 -15.06 -9.64 -31.28
N ARG A 146 -15.08 -9.19 -32.54
CA ARG A 146 -14.35 -8.00 -33.01
C ARG A 146 -15.13 -6.69 -32.86
N GLU A 147 -16.43 -6.77 -32.60
CA GLU A 147 -17.25 -5.61 -32.29
C GLU A 147 -17.22 -5.38 -30.78
N PHE A 148 -16.92 -4.14 -30.36
CA PHE A 148 -16.71 -3.80 -28.94
C PHE A 148 -17.72 -2.76 -28.48
N ASP A 149 -18.49 -3.07 -27.44
CA ASP A 149 -19.16 -2.07 -26.61
C ASP A 149 -18.33 -1.79 -25.35
N VAL A 150 -18.38 -0.57 -24.84
CA VAL A 150 -17.71 -0.17 -23.58
C VAL A 150 -18.42 -0.82 -22.37
N ASP A 151 -19.71 -1.14 -22.52
CA ASP A 151 -20.52 -1.83 -21.50
C ASP A 151 -20.43 -3.37 -21.58
N ASP A 152 -19.59 -3.91 -22.47
CA ASP A 152 -19.42 -5.35 -22.62
C ASP A 152 -18.65 -6.00 -21.45
N ASP A 153 -18.84 -7.31 -21.29
CA ASP A 153 -18.07 -8.13 -20.34
C ASP A 153 -16.57 -7.97 -20.62
N GLU A 154 -15.76 -7.67 -19.61
CA GLU A 154 -14.30 -7.49 -19.73
C GLU A 154 -13.63 -8.65 -20.49
N GLN A 155 -14.13 -9.88 -20.31
CA GLN A 155 -13.62 -11.05 -21.02
C GLN A 155 -13.86 -10.97 -22.53
N ARG A 156 -14.99 -10.41 -22.96
CA ARG A 156 -15.32 -10.21 -24.38
C ARG A 156 -14.46 -9.10 -24.98
N HIS A 157 -14.30 -8.00 -24.26
CA HIS A 157 -13.43 -6.91 -24.69
C HIS A 157 -11.99 -7.40 -24.92
N ARG A 158 -11.46 -8.19 -23.98
CA ARG A 158 -10.12 -8.79 -24.09
C ARG A 158 -10.01 -9.76 -25.26
N LEU A 159 -10.98 -10.65 -25.42
CA LEU A 159 -10.97 -11.65 -26.50
C LEU A 159 -10.89 -10.97 -27.87
N GLY A 160 -11.70 -9.94 -28.10
CA GLY A 160 -11.64 -9.17 -29.34
C GLY A 160 -10.31 -8.46 -29.54
N MET A 161 -9.71 -7.90 -28.49
CA MET A 161 -8.40 -7.25 -28.55
C MET A 161 -7.30 -8.24 -28.96
N ILE A 162 -7.31 -9.47 -28.41
CA ILE A 162 -6.36 -10.53 -28.76
C ILE A 162 -6.53 -10.96 -30.22
N ILE A 163 -7.76 -11.19 -30.67
CA ILE A 163 -8.06 -11.60 -32.04
C ILE A 163 -7.66 -10.50 -33.03
N SER A 164 -7.93 -9.23 -32.71
CA SER A 164 -7.63 -8.09 -33.58
C SER A 164 -6.12 -7.82 -33.71
N LYS A 165 -5.37 -7.95 -32.61
CA LYS A 165 -3.90 -7.77 -32.63
C LYS A 165 -3.16 -8.96 -33.25
N GLY A 166 -3.79 -10.13 -33.28
CA GLY A 166 -3.24 -11.37 -33.83
C GLY A 166 -2.50 -12.19 -32.78
N VAL A 167 -2.94 -13.43 -32.57
CA VAL A 167 -2.51 -14.28 -31.44
C VAL A 167 -1.08 -14.85 -31.58
N SER A 168 -0.47 -14.71 -32.76
CA SER A 168 0.90 -15.14 -33.02
C SER A 168 1.97 -14.08 -32.72
N ARG A 169 1.55 -12.85 -32.37
CA ARG A 169 2.47 -11.74 -32.05
C ARG A 169 2.81 -11.73 -30.56
N PRO A 170 4.06 -11.41 -30.19
CA PRO A 170 4.39 -11.19 -28.80
C PRO A 170 3.61 -9.98 -28.26
N VAL A 171 3.25 -10.03 -26.98
CA VAL A 171 2.63 -8.90 -26.27
C VAL A 171 3.63 -8.14 -25.40
N GLY A 172 4.80 -8.73 -25.15
CA GLY A 172 5.88 -8.12 -24.40
C GLY A 172 7.07 -9.08 -24.26
N TYR A 173 8.06 -8.66 -23.49
CA TYR A 173 9.30 -9.41 -23.29
C TYR A 173 9.58 -9.64 -21.81
N VAL A 174 10.21 -10.78 -21.52
CA VAL A 174 10.49 -11.24 -20.16
C VAL A 174 11.96 -11.60 -20.06
N MET A 175 12.62 -11.14 -18.99
CA MET A 175 13.97 -11.54 -18.63
C MET A 175 13.96 -12.15 -17.22
N PRO A 176 14.27 -13.46 -17.08
CA PRO A 176 14.53 -14.06 -15.79
C PRO A 176 15.66 -13.29 -15.12
N LEU A 177 15.42 -12.77 -13.91
CA LEU A 177 16.35 -11.83 -13.29
C LEU A 177 16.37 -12.02 -11.78
N ALA A 178 17.57 -12.23 -11.23
CA ALA A 178 17.80 -12.25 -9.79
C ALA A 178 19.12 -11.57 -9.43
N LYS A 179 19.24 -11.17 -8.18
CA LYS A 179 20.51 -10.72 -7.59
C LYS A 179 21.16 -11.87 -6.82
N ALA A 180 22.34 -12.29 -7.24
CA ALA A 180 23.15 -13.29 -6.52
C ALA A 180 23.87 -12.65 -5.32
N TRP A 181 23.11 -12.21 -4.31
CA TRP A 181 23.59 -11.42 -3.17
C TRP A 181 24.53 -12.21 -2.24
N TRP A 182 24.47 -13.53 -2.25
CA TRP A 182 25.31 -14.44 -1.45
C TRP A 182 26.74 -14.61 -2.01
N GLN A 183 26.98 -14.17 -3.24
CA GLN A 183 28.32 -14.22 -3.83
C GLN A 183 29.23 -13.14 -3.22
N ALA A 184 30.53 -13.41 -3.12
CA ALA A 184 31.52 -12.43 -2.62
C ALA A 184 31.50 -11.09 -3.36
N ARG A 185 31.03 -11.09 -4.62
CA ARG A 185 30.68 -9.88 -5.39
C ARG A 185 29.25 -10.02 -5.91
N PRO A 186 28.26 -9.40 -5.24
CA PRO A 186 26.89 -9.42 -5.69
C PRO A 186 26.76 -8.92 -7.13
N ARG A 187 26.09 -9.69 -7.97
CA ARG A 187 25.85 -9.37 -9.38
C ARG A 187 24.45 -9.79 -9.79
N TRP A 188 23.95 -9.12 -10.83
CA TRP A 188 22.74 -9.55 -11.51
C TRP A 188 23.03 -10.81 -12.31
N VAL A 189 22.09 -11.74 -12.31
CA VAL A 189 22.17 -12.99 -13.04
C VAL A 189 20.83 -13.26 -13.71
N SER A 190 20.90 -13.90 -14.89
CA SER A 190 19.77 -14.49 -15.58
C SER A 190 19.99 -15.99 -15.70
N GLY A 191 18.94 -16.74 -16.05
CA GLY A 191 18.97 -18.20 -16.10
C GLY A 191 17.88 -18.77 -16.99
N PRO A 192 18.01 -20.06 -17.37
CA PRO A 192 17.07 -20.72 -18.26
C PRO A 192 15.68 -20.84 -17.64
N TRP A 193 14.66 -20.67 -18.50
CA TRP A 193 13.29 -21.10 -18.25
C TRP A 193 12.92 -22.24 -19.21
N PRO A 194 13.18 -23.49 -18.82
CA PRO A 194 12.85 -24.64 -19.65
C PRO A 194 11.37 -24.97 -19.49
N PHE A 195 10.58 -24.55 -20.48
CA PHE A 195 9.18 -24.95 -20.63
C PHE A 195 9.06 -26.13 -21.59
N ARG A 196 7.91 -26.80 -21.57
CA ARG A 196 7.58 -27.83 -22.57
C ARG A 196 7.35 -27.24 -23.96
N SER A 197 6.88 -26.00 -24.02
CA SER A 197 6.76 -25.25 -25.27
C SER A 197 8.05 -24.47 -25.52
N GLU A 198 8.41 -24.32 -26.78
CA GLU A 198 9.49 -23.43 -27.21
C GLU A 198 9.15 -21.96 -26.94
N ARG A 199 7.86 -21.60 -26.98
CA ARG A 199 7.34 -20.26 -26.71
C ARG A 199 6.84 -20.12 -25.26
N LEU A 200 6.90 -18.90 -24.75
CA LEU A 200 6.33 -18.54 -23.45
C LEU A 200 4.88 -18.09 -23.64
N PHE A 201 3.93 -18.96 -23.30
CA PHE A 201 2.51 -18.61 -23.25
C PHE A 201 2.12 -18.13 -21.86
N LEU A 202 1.38 -17.02 -21.81
CA LEU A 202 0.90 -16.41 -20.58
C LEU A 202 -0.34 -17.12 -20.05
N ILE A 203 -0.48 -17.13 -18.72
CA ILE A 203 -1.74 -17.46 -18.07
C ILE A 203 -2.77 -16.42 -18.51
N PRO A 204 -3.99 -16.82 -18.94
CA PRO A 204 -4.98 -15.85 -19.35
C PRO A 204 -5.43 -14.94 -18.19
N GLY A 205 -5.38 -13.63 -18.41
CA GLY A 205 -6.02 -12.59 -17.60
C GLY A 205 -5.68 -11.19 -18.12
N ASP A 206 -6.23 -10.16 -17.49
CA ASP A 206 -5.98 -8.74 -17.83
C ASP A 206 -4.88 -8.09 -16.96
N SER A 207 -4.30 -8.87 -16.05
CA SER A 207 -3.17 -8.42 -15.24
C SER A 207 -1.91 -8.21 -16.09
N PRO A 208 -0.95 -7.38 -15.65
CA PRO A 208 0.36 -7.27 -16.28
C PRO A 208 1.01 -8.62 -16.56
N ILE A 209 1.78 -8.74 -17.65
CA ILE A 209 2.40 -10.02 -18.04
C ILE A 209 3.25 -10.66 -16.93
N GLY A 210 3.86 -9.85 -16.05
CA GLY A 210 4.65 -10.34 -14.92
C GLY A 210 3.87 -11.14 -13.88
N LEU A 211 2.56 -10.95 -13.78
CA LEU A 211 1.66 -11.74 -12.90
C LEU A 211 1.00 -12.92 -13.62
N ARG A 212 1.20 -13.01 -14.94
CA ARG A 212 0.63 -14.04 -15.81
C ARG A 212 1.68 -15.05 -16.27
N LEU A 213 2.86 -15.06 -15.64
CA LEU A 213 3.93 -15.99 -15.97
C LEU A 213 3.62 -17.39 -15.44
N PRO A 214 3.76 -18.47 -16.26
CA PRO A 214 3.52 -19.85 -15.84
C PRO A 214 4.68 -20.43 -15.01
N LEU A 215 5.10 -19.73 -13.95
CA LEU A 215 6.28 -20.07 -13.15
C LEU A 215 6.17 -21.46 -12.49
N GLU A 216 4.96 -21.94 -12.21
CA GLU A 216 4.71 -23.29 -11.68
C GLU A 216 5.09 -24.42 -12.65
N SER A 217 5.19 -24.11 -13.94
CA SER A 217 5.62 -25.08 -14.96
C SER A 217 7.15 -25.22 -15.04
N LEU A 218 7.90 -24.40 -14.32
CA LEU A 218 9.36 -24.51 -14.27
C LEU A 218 9.76 -25.79 -13.50
N PRO A 219 10.92 -26.42 -13.82
CA PRO A 219 11.41 -27.61 -13.12
C PRO A 219 11.45 -27.36 -11.62
N VAL A 220 11.35 -28.38 -10.76
CA VAL A 220 11.32 -28.18 -9.29
C VAL A 220 12.73 -28.26 -8.64
N ASN A 221 13.75 -28.73 -9.35
CA ASN A 221 15.02 -29.18 -8.76
C ASN A 221 16.12 -28.10 -8.55
N SER A 222 15.81 -26.81 -8.69
CA SER A 222 16.79 -25.72 -8.46
C SER A 222 16.81 -25.30 -6.99
N PRO A 223 17.95 -24.83 -6.45
CA PRO A 223 18.06 -24.36 -5.07
C PRO A 223 17.02 -23.30 -4.75
N GLU A 224 16.48 -23.36 -3.54
CA GLU A 224 15.48 -22.40 -3.06
C GLU A 224 15.96 -20.95 -3.16
N GLU A 225 17.26 -20.69 -3.03
CA GLU A 225 17.87 -19.36 -3.15
C GLU A 225 17.58 -18.65 -4.48
N PHE A 226 17.34 -19.40 -5.55
CA PHE A 226 17.01 -18.85 -6.87
C PHE A 226 15.49 -18.70 -7.10
N ARG A 227 14.65 -19.20 -6.19
CA ARG A 227 13.20 -19.25 -6.36
C ARG A 227 12.41 -18.51 -5.30
N THR A 228 12.89 -18.55 -4.07
CA THR A 228 12.20 -18.01 -2.92
C THR A 228 12.92 -16.76 -2.46
N ILE A 229 12.17 -15.67 -2.34
CA ILE A 229 12.68 -14.42 -1.80
C ILE A 229 12.40 -14.41 -0.30
N HIS A 230 13.47 -14.33 0.46
CA HIS A 230 13.40 -14.06 1.89
C HIS A 230 13.68 -12.58 2.12
N PRO A 231 12.67 -11.77 2.51
CA PRO A 231 12.92 -10.39 2.87
C PRO A 231 13.81 -10.32 4.10
N LEU A 232 14.67 -9.29 4.15
CA LEU A 232 15.50 -9.04 5.32
C LEU A 232 14.61 -8.68 6.52
N ASP A 233 14.88 -9.26 7.69
CA ASP A 233 14.12 -8.99 8.91
C ASP A 233 14.09 -7.47 9.19
N PRO A 234 12.92 -6.88 9.55
CA PRO A 234 12.81 -5.46 9.84
C PRO A 234 13.71 -4.97 10.98
N PHE A 235 14.15 -5.86 11.88
CA PHE A 235 15.04 -5.58 13.01
C PHE A 235 16.52 -5.86 12.69
N ALA A 236 16.86 -6.32 11.49
CA ALA A 236 18.25 -6.51 11.09
C ALA A 236 18.99 -5.17 10.95
N ASP A 237 20.27 -5.16 11.30
CA ASP A 237 21.15 -4.00 11.11
C ASP A 237 21.27 -3.63 9.62
N ARG A 238 21.24 -2.33 9.33
CA ARG A 238 21.31 -1.79 7.96
C ARG A 238 22.40 -0.72 7.88
N LEU A 239 23.17 -0.77 6.79
CA LEU A 239 24.14 0.27 6.45
C LEU A 239 23.41 1.46 5.80
N PRO A 240 24.02 2.66 5.76
CA PRO A 240 23.51 3.75 4.93
C PRO A 240 23.36 3.32 3.47
N LEU A 241 22.30 3.78 2.81
CA LEU A 241 22.09 3.55 1.39
C LEU A 241 23.15 4.29 0.57
N PRO A 242 23.61 3.75 -0.57
CA PRO A 242 24.46 4.51 -1.48
C PRO A 242 23.74 5.77 -1.98
N GLY A 243 24.48 6.87 -2.16
CA GLY A 243 23.93 8.12 -2.70
C GLY A 243 23.48 7.96 -4.15
N TYR A 244 22.52 8.76 -4.61
CA TYR A 244 21.96 8.65 -5.96
C TYR A 244 23.05 8.78 -7.03
N GLN A 245 23.91 9.79 -6.92
CA GLN A 245 25.02 9.99 -7.86
C GLN A 245 26.00 8.81 -7.88
N GLU A 246 26.17 8.12 -6.75
CA GLU A 246 26.98 6.91 -6.69
C GLU A 246 26.30 5.75 -7.43
N ILE A 247 24.99 5.54 -7.23
CA ILE A 247 24.21 4.54 -7.96
C ILE A 247 24.33 4.81 -9.47
N ARG A 248 24.05 6.05 -9.89
CA ARG A 248 24.13 6.48 -11.30
C ARG A 248 25.53 6.30 -11.88
N ARG A 249 26.57 6.70 -11.15
CA ARG A 249 27.96 6.48 -11.57
C ARG A 249 28.27 5.00 -11.74
N ARG A 250 27.84 4.13 -10.81
CA ARG A 250 28.05 2.67 -10.91
C ARG A 250 27.34 2.10 -12.14
N VAL A 251 26.13 2.54 -12.44
CA VAL A 251 25.36 2.15 -13.65
C VAL A 251 26.09 2.59 -14.93
N LEU A 252 26.57 3.83 -14.99
CA LEU A 252 27.26 4.38 -16.17
C LEU A 252 28.69 3.83 -16.34
N GLU A 253 29.46 3.66 -15.26
CA GLU A 253 30.80 3.07 -15.31
C GLU A 253 30.78 1.62 -15.79
N ARG A 254 29.74 0.87 -15.42
CA ARG A 254 29.46 -0.47 -15.93
C ARG A 254 29.28 -0.45 -17.44
N SER A 255 28.39 0.40 -17.95
CA SER A 255 28.20 0.62 -19.40
C SER A 255 29.50 1.04 -20.12
N ARG A 256 30.35 1.87 -19.48
CA ARG A 256 31.64 2.29 -20.05
C ARG A 256 32.71 1.19 -20.04
N ARG A 257 32.69 0.27 -19.07
CA ARG A 257 33.64 -0.87 -19.03
C ARG A 257 33.31 -1.89 -20.10
N THR A 258 32.05 -2.16 -20.41
CA THR A 258 31.67 -2.98 -21.58
C THR A 258 32.18 -2.36 -22.89
N SER A 259 32.11 -1.04 -23.04
CA SER A 259 32.64 -0.35 -24.22
C SER A 259 34.17 -0.20 -24.24
N ARG A 260 34.86 -0.14 -23.08
CA ARG A 260 36.34 -0.06 -22.99
C ARG A 260 37.07 -1.40 -22.99
N VAL A 261 36.49 -2.50 -22.49
CA VAL A 261 37.08 -3.84 -22.63
C VAL A 261 37.14 -4.26 -24.11
N GLY A 262 36.34 -3.62 -24.98
CA GLY A 262 36.45 -3.73 -26.44
C GLY A 262 37.44 -2.74 -27.11
N ALA A 263 37.97 -1.74 -26.40
CA ALA A 263 38.84 -0.70 -26.96
C ALA A 263 40.34 -0.87 -26.63
N GLY A 264 40.68 -1.91 -25.86
CA GLY A 264 42.03 -2.15 -25.34
C GLY A 264 42.82 -3.25 -26.05
N VAL A 265 42.50 -3.56 -27.31
CA VAL A 265 43.35 -4.30 -28.29
C VAL A 265 42.84 -3.85 -29.65
N ASP A 266 43.71 -3.34 -30.53
CA ASP A 266 43.36 -2.98 -31.91
C ASP A 266 42.68 -4.17 -32.60
N GLY A 267 41.34 -4.15 -32.69
CA GLY A 267 40.56 -5.20 -33.34
C GLY A 267 39.12 -5.48 -32.84
N ASN A 268 38.63 -4.88 -31.74
CA ASN A 268 37.40 -5.40 -31.07
C ASN A 268 36.19 -4.43 -30.91
N SER A 269 36.12 -3.31 -31.64
CA SER A 269 34.87 -2.52 -31.66
C SER A 269 33.71 -3.26 -32.34
N GLU A 270 34.01 -4.25 -33.20
CA GLU A 270 33.02 -5.18 -33.75
C GLU A 270 32.34 -6.00 -32.65
N PHE A 271 33.03 -6.43 -31.59
CA PHE A 271 32.55 -7.44 -30.62
C PHE A 271 31.40 -6.97 -29.72
N ALA A 272 31.44 -5.72 -29.23
CA ALA A 272 30.35 -5.14 -28.43
C ALA A 272 29.11 -4.83 -29.28
N VAL A 273 29.33 -4.39 -30.53
CA VAL A 273 28.26 -4.28 -31.54
C VAL A 273 27.70 -5.68 -31.85
N THR A 274 28.55 -6.72 -31.90
CA THR A 274 28.10 -8.10 -32.15
C THR A 274 27.27 -8.65 -31.00
N LEU A 275 27.59 -8.38 -29.73
CA LEU A 275 26.78 -8.84 -28.59
C LEU A 275 25.38 -8.20 -28.57
N ARG A 276 25.29 -6.88 -28.82
CA ARG A 276 23.99 -6.19 -28.97
C ARG A 276 23.20 -6.69 -30.16
N GLU A 277 23.84 -6.84 -31.31
CA GLU A 277 23.20 -7.39 -32.50
C GLU A 277 22.80 -8.86 -32.31
N GLN A 278 23.58 -9.66 -31.59
CA GLN A 278 23.24 -11.04 -31.22
C GLN A 278 22.05 -11.08 -30.27
N GLN A 279 22.00 -10.22 -29.26
CA GLN A 279 20.84 -10.11 -28.35
C GLN A 279 19.59 -9.64 -29.10
N ARG A 280 19.70 -8.61 -29.97
CA ARG A 280 18.60 -8.15 -30.85
C ARG A 280 18.11 -9.26 -31.77
N ARG A 281 19.01 -9.98 -32.44
CA ARG A 281 18.63 -11.12 -33.30
C ARG A 281 17.90 -12.21 -32.52
N ARG A 282 18.32 -12.52 -31.28
CA ARG A 282 17.66 -13.53 -30.43
C ARG A 282 16.27 -13.15 -29.92
N ILE A 283 15.95 -11.86 -29.90
CA ILE A 283 14.61 -11.35 -29.59
C ILE A 283 13.66 -11.51 -30.79
N HIS A 284 14.21 -11.51 -32.02
CA HIS A 284 13.45 -11.55 -33.27
C HIS A 284 13.45 -12.93 -33.97
N ASP A 285 14.51 -13.73 -33.79
CA ASP A 285 14.67 -15.07 -34.36
C ASP A 285 14.33 -16.17 -33.33
N ASP A 286 13.73 -17.26 -33.81
CA ASP A 286 13.31 -18.46 -33.06
C ASP A 286 14.39 -19.01 -32.07
N PRO A 287 13.99 -19.81 -31.06
CA PRO A 287 14.61 -19.86 -29.73
C PRO A 287 16.04 -20.43 -29.68
N PRO A 288 16.75 -20.28 -28.53
CA PRO A 288 18.06 -20.89 -28.32
C PRO A 288 18.06 -22.39 -28.67
N PRO A 289 19.20 -22.95 -29.12
CA PRO A 289 19.26 -24.30 -29.68
C PRO A 289 18.62 -25.35 -28.78
N ALA A 290 17.84 -26.25 -29.40
CA ALA A 290 17.08 -27.35 -28.79
C ALA A 290 17.90 -28.41 -28.02
N GLU A 291 19.20 -28.19 -27.80
CA GLU A 291 20.08 -29.07 -27.02
C GLU A 291 19.88 -28.91 -25.50
N THR A 292 18.64 -28.85 -25.01
CA THR A 292 18.35 -29.11 -23.59
C THR A 292 16.86 -29.41 -23.42
N LEU A 293 16.36 -30.50 -24.02
CA LEU A 293 14.97 -30.96 -23.80
C LEU A 293 14.74 -31.52 -22.38
N PHE A 294 15.80 -31.72 -21.60
CA PHE A 294 15.73 -32.05 -20.17
C PHE A 294 16.96 -31.48 -19.44
N PRO A 295 17.08 -30.16 -19.29
CA PRO A 295 18.13 -29.64 -18.47
C PRO A 295 17.74 -29.93 -17.01
N THR A 296 18.47 -30.82 -16.36
CA THR A 296 18.65 -30.84 -14.90
C THR A 296 19.36 -29.56 -14.43
N THR A 297 19.05 -28.41 -15.03
CA THR A 297 19.69 -27.14 -14.73
C THR A 297 19.31 -26.76 -13.31
N THR A 298 20.32 -26.74 -12.46
CA THR A 298 20.23 -26.31 -11.07
C THR A 298 20.06 -24.80 -10.95
N ASN A 299 20.05 -24.04 -12.05
CA ASN A 299 20.09 -22.56 -12.01
C ASN A 299 18.83 -21.91 -12.63
N VAL A 300 17.64 -22.45 -12.37
CA VAL A 300 16.38 -21.81 -12.78
C VAL A 300 16.06 -20.66 -11.81
N ILE A 301 15.89 -19.47 -12.37
CA ILE A 301 15.50 -18.28 -11.62
C ILE A 301 13.98 -18.19 -11.57
N GLY A 302 13.40 -18.05 -10.38
CA GLY A 302 11.94 -17.98 -10.17
C GLY A 302 11.33 -16.58 -10.32
N THR A 303 12.14 -15.58 -10.68
CA THR A 303 11.75 -14.17 -10.75
C THR A 303 12.07 -13.56 -12.11
N ALA A 304 11.33 -12.54 -12.52
CA ALA A 304 11.53 -11.91 -13.81
C ALA A 304 11.18 -10.44 -13.83
N LEU A 305 11.96 -9.69 -14.61
CA LEU A 305 11.59 -8.36 -15.07
C LEU A 305 10.87 -8.50 -16.41
N CYS A 306 9.76 -7.79 -16.57
CA CYS A 306 8.99 -7.82 -17.81
C CYS A 306 8.80 -6.41 -18.36
N ILE A 307 8.73 -6.30 -19.68
CA ILE A 307 8.40 -5.05 -20.36
C ILE A 307 7.25 -5.30 -21.33
N GLU A 308 6.19 -4.51 -21.18
CA GLU A 308 4.96 -4.64 -21.95
C GLU A 308 4.49 -3.25 -22.39
N PRO A 309 4.28 -3.00 -23.70
CA PRO A 309 3.57 -1.80 -24.13
C PRO A 309 2.07 -1.97 -23.88
N ARG A 310 1.46 -1.06 -23.13
CA ARG A 310 0.00 -0.98 -22.98
C ARG A 310 -0.46 0.44 -23.27
N ASN A 311 -1.48 0.56 -24.11
CA ASN A 311 -1.96 1.84 -24.65
C ASN A 311 -0.82 2.71 -25.24
N GLY A 312 0.20 2.07 -25.81
CA GLY A 312 1.36 2.75 -26.38
C GLY A 312 2.35 3.31 -25.34
N VAL A 313 2.27 2.92 -24.07
CA VAL A 313 3.22 3.29 -23.02
C VAL A 313 3.96 2.04 -22.54
N LEU A 314 5.27 2.13 -22.33
CA LEU A 314 6.05 1.01 -21.81
C LEU A 314 5.85 0.85 -20.31
N HIS A 315 5.34 -0.32 -19.91
CA HIS A 315 5.26 -0.74 -18.53
C HIS A 315 6.44 -1.63 -18.17
N VAL A 316 7.21 -1.24 -17.15
CA VAL A 316 8.33 -2.00 -16.60
C VAL A 316 7.86 -2.67 -15.32
N PHE A 317 7.62 -3.98 -15.43
CA PHE A 317 7.22 -4.83 -14.30
C PHE A 317 8.46 -5.20 -13.47
N MET A 318 8.56 -4.63 -12.28
CA MET A 318 9.65 -4.85 -11.35
C MET A 318 9.52 -6.23 -10.69
N PRO A 319 10.58 -7.06 -10.71
CA PRO A 319 10.59 -8.34 -10.00
C PRO A 319 10.58 -8.11 -8.49
N PRO A 320 10.12 -9.11 -7.71
CA PRO A 320 10.31 -9.06 -6.27
C PRO A 320 11.81 -9.16 -5.95
N LEU A 321 12.28 -8.39 -4.96
CA LEU A 321 13.68 -8.35 -4.52
C LEU A 321 13.76 -8.42 -2.99
N SER A 322 14.83 -9.01 -2.46
CA SER A 322 15.02 -9.20 -1.01
C SER A 322 15.58 -7.98 -0.28
N ARG A 323 16.28 -7.10 -1.00
CA ARG A 323 17.00 -5.94 -0.46
C ARG A 323 16.61 -4.65 -1.19
N LEU A 324 16.54 -3.55 -0.43
CA LEU A 324 16.25 -2.24 -0.98
C LEU A 324 17.37 -1.75 -1.91
N GLU A 325 18.63 -1.99 -1.56
CA GLU A 325 19.79 -1.56 -2.34
C GLU A 325 19.74 -2.09 -3.78
N ASP A 326 19.32 -3.35 -3.95
CA ASP A 326 19.18 -3.98 -5.26
C ASP A 326 18.01 -3.38 -6.05
N TYR A 327 16.91 -3.02 -5.38
CA TYR A 327 15.79 -2.33 -6.01
C TYR A 327 16.20 -0.94 -6.51
N LEU A 328 16.92 -0.17 -5.69
CA LEU A 328 17.41 1.16 -6.05
C LEU A 328 18.40 1.10 -7.23
N GLU A 329 19.27 0.08 -7.25
CA GLU A 329 20.16 -0.15 -8.38
C GLU A 329 19.36 -0.43 -9.67
N LEU A 330 18.33 -1.25 -9.60
CA LEU A 330 17.48 -1.58 -10.74
C LEU A 330 16.70 -0.36 -11.25
N VAL A 331 16.11 0.43 -10.35
CA VAL A 331 15.45 1.71 -10.68
C VAL A 331 16.42 2.65 -11.39
N GLY A 332 17.64 2.80 -10.87
CA GLY A 332 18.67 3.64 -11.49
C GLY A 332 19.09 3.15 -12.89
N VAL A 333 19.03 1.84 -13.16
CA VAL A 333 19.25 1.31 -14.50
C VAL A 333 18.07 1.63 -15.42
N VAL A 334 16.84 1.37 -14.98
CA VAL A 334 15.61 1.65 -15.75
C VAL A 334 15.55 3.12 -16.15
N GLU A 335 15.77 4.03 -15.19
CA GLU A 335 15.82 5.48 -15.44
C GLU A 335 16.87 5.82 -16.51
N SER A 336 18.06 5.22 -16.40
CA SER A 336 19.14 5.48 -17.32
C SER A 336 18.85 4.98 -18.75
N VAL A 337 18.10 3.88 -18.90
CA VAL A 337 17.63 3.38 -20.21
C VAL A 337 16.55 4.30 -20.78
N ALA A 338 15.56 4.68 -19.96
CA ALA A 338 14.49 5.60 -20.33
C ALA A 338 15.05 6.95 -20.82
N GLU A 339 16.07 7.49 -20.13
CA GLU A 339 16.78 8.70 -20.58
C GLU A 339 17.53 8.48 -21.89
N HIS A 340 18.15 7.32 -22.10
CA HIS A 340 18.91 7.08 -23.32
C HIS A 340 18.00 6.98 -24.55
N GLN A 341 16.85 6.33 -24.39
CA GLN A 341 15.87 6.13 -25.46
C GLN A 341 14.86 7.28 -25.58
N GLN A 342 14.82 8.19 -24.59
CA GLN A 342 13.82 9.25 -24.47
C GLN A 342 12.39 8.70 -24.45
N THR A 343 12.21 7.58 -23.74
CA THR A 343 10.94 6.85 -23.67
C THR A 343 10.40 6.90 -22.24
N PRO A 344 9.29 7.59 -22.00
CA PRO A 344 8.60 7.54 -20.71
C PRO A 344 8.12 6.13 -20.37
N VAL A 345 8.21 5.77 -19.09
CA VAL A 345 7.85 4.44 -18.60
C VAL A 345 6.92 4.51 -17.40
N ILE A 346 6.13 3.45 -17.23
CA ILE A 346 5.36 3.18 -16.02
C ILE A 346 6.09 2.11 -15.22
N ILE A 347 6.39 2.39 -13.96
CA ILE A 347 6.95 1.39 -13.05
C ILE A 347 5.82 0.67 -12.33
N GLU A 348 5.84 -0.66 -12.37
CA GLU A 348 4.81 -1.50 -11.76
C GLU A 348 5.35 -2.82 -11.22
N GLY A 349 4.46 -3.72 -10.81
CA GLY A 349 4.82 -5.03 -10.28
C GLY A 349 5.08 -4.98 -8.78
N TYR A 350 6.21 -5.54 -8.34
CA TYR A 350 6.52 -5.63 -6.92
C TYR A 350 7.16 -4.34 -6.41
N LEU A 351 6.65 -3.83 -5.29
CA LEU A 351 7.27 -2.75 -4.52
C LEU A 351 8.61 -3.22 -3.93
N PRO A 352 9.53 -2.28 -3.56
CA PRO A 352 10.71 -2.65 -2.79
C PRO A 352 10.32 -3.33 -1.47
N PRO A 353 11.19 -4.19 -0.92
CA PRO A 353 10.97 -4.79 0.39
C PRO A 353 10.83 -3.70 1.47
N ALA A 354 10.05 -3.98 2.51
CA ALA A 354 9.81 -3.04 3.60
C ALA A 354 11.13 -2.59 4.25
N ASP A 355 11.32 -1.26 4.33
CA ASP A 355 12.55 -0.65 4.83
C ASP A 355 12.27 0.74 5.40
N HIS A 356 12.72 1.01 6.63
CA HIS A 356 12.50 2.28 7.31
C HIS A 356 13.27 3.47 6.69
N ARG A 357 14.21 3.20 5.76
CA ARG A 357 14.94 4.23 5.01
C ARG A 357 14.13 4.78 3.82
N LEU A 358 12.95 4.21 3.54
CA LEU A 358 11.98 4.75 2.59
C LEU A 358 10.71 5.23 3.29
N LYS A 359 10.17 6.35 2.81
CA LYS A 359 8.78 6.74 3.01
C LYS A 359 7.94 6.22 1.85
N LEU A 360 6.71 5.84 2.17
CA LEU A 360 5.74 5.29 1.24
C LEU A 360 4.40 5.96 1.47
N LEU A 361 3.83 6.53 0.41
CA LEU A 361 2.47 7.01 0.35
C LEU A 361 1.70 6.15 -0.65
N LYS A 362 0.45 5.80 -0.34
CA LYS A 362 -0.42 5.05 -1.28
C LYS A 362 -1.77 5.72 -1.46
N VAL A 363 -2.29 5.65 -2.67
CA VAL A 363 -3.68 5.98 -3.00
C VAL A 363 -4.30 4.69 -3.53
N THR A 364 -5.35 4.21 -2.87
CA THR A 364 -5.99 2.91 -3.14
C THR A 364 -7.51 3.04 -3.17
N PRO A 365 -8.19 2.26 -4.00
CA PRO A 365 -9.65 2.25 -4.06
C PRO A 365 -10.22 1.28 -3.01
N ASP A 366 -11.23 1.75 -2.31
CA ASP A 366 -12.05 0.94 -1.42
C ASP A 366 -13.54 1.12 -1.74
N PRO A 367 -14.43 0.23 -1.27
CA PRO A 367 -15.86 0.33 -1.53
C PRO A 367 -16.38 1.73 -1.14
N GLY A 368 -16.85 2.47 -2.14
CA GLY A 368 -17.41 3.81 -1.97
C GLY A 368 -16.42 4.93 -1.62
N VAL A 369 -15.10 4.69 -1.55
CA VAL A 369 -14.10 5.73 -1.23
C VAL A 369 -12.77 5.53 -1.98
N ILE A 370 -11.93 6.55 -1.97
CA ILE A 370 -10.49 6.47 -2.17
C ILE A 370 -9.82 6.58 -0.80
N GLU A 371 -8.94 5.65 -0.47
CA GLU A 371 -8.12 5.70 0.75
C GLU A 371 -6.72 6.21 0.41
N VAL A 372 -6.19 7.10 1.24
CA VAL A 372 -4.81 7.58 1.14
C VAL A 372 -4.04 7.13 2.37
N ASN A 373 -3.08 6.23 2.21
CA ASN A 373 -2.15 5.86 3.26
C ASN A 373 -1.00 6.89 3.27
N ILE A 374 -0.98 7.79 4.25
CA ILE A 374 -0.01 8.90 4.32
C ILE A 374 1.28 8.46 5.03
N GLN A 375 2.40 9.07 4.64
CA GLN A 375 3.70 8.86 5.27
C GLN A 375 3.70 9.27 6.76
N PRO A 376 4.52 8.62 7.60
CA PRO A 376 4.63 8.97 9.01
C PRO A 376 5.26 10.35 9.22
N ALA A 377 4.62 11.18 10.05
CA ALA A 377 5.16 12.41 10.58
C ALA A 377 5.96 12.17 11.86
N SER A 378 7.12 12.82 11.99
CA SER A 378 8.01 12.73 13.15
C SER A 378 7.65 13.73 14.27
N ASN A 379 6.93 14.79 13.93
CA ASN A 379 6.63 15.89 14.83
C ASN A 379 5.32 16.59 14.46
N TRP A 380 4.84 17.49 15.34
CA TRP A 380 3.56 18.17 15.16
C TRP A 380 3.50 19.07 13.92
N ARG A 381 4.60 19.73 13.58
CA ARG A 381 4.67 20.61 12.39
C ARG A 381 4.51 19.78 11.13
N GLU A 382 5.30 18.72 10.98
CA GLU A 382 5.21 17.79 9.85
C GLU A 382 3.80 17.15 9.76
N LEU A 383 3.20 16.77 10.90
CA LEU A 383 1.85 16.21 10.92
C LEU A 383 0.79 17.20 10.43
N THR A 384 0.94 18.46 10.80
CA THR A 384 0.06 19.56 10.37
C THR A 384 0.22 19.84 8.88
N GLU A 385 1.46 19.87 8.37
CA GLU A 385 1.77 20.09 6.96
C GLU A 385 1.23 18.95 6.09
N ILE A 386 1.43 17.70 6.51
CA ILE A 386 0.92 16.52 5.80
C ILE A 386 -0.61 16.53 5.79
N THR A 387 -1.25 16.67 6.95
CA THR A 387 -2.72 16.62 7.04
C THR A 387 -3.36 17.73 6.20
N ASN A 388 -2.90 18.97 6.33
CA ASN A 388 -3.45 20.06 5.52
C ASN A 388 -3.19 19.84 4.03
N GLY A 389 -2.00 19.36 3.66
CA GLY A 389 -1.65 19.16 2.26
C GLY A 389 -2.44 18.06 1.58
N VAL A 390 -2.73 16.96 2.28
CA VAL A 390 -3.56 15.88 1.75
C VAL A 390 -5.00 16.35 1.54
N TYR A 391 -5.58 17.10 2.49
CA TYR A 391 -6.92 17.69 2.32
C TYR A 391 -6.97 18.68 1.15
N GLU A 392 -5.95 19.53 1.02
CA GLU A 392 -5.86 20.53 -0.04
C GLU A 392 -5.71 19.88 -1.43
N ASP A 393 -4.80 18.91 -1.57
CA ASP A 393 -4.60 18.21 -2.84
C ASP A 393 -5.79 17.33 -3.21
N ALA A 394 -6.48 16.71 -2.24
CA ALA A 394 -7.74 16.04 -2.47
C ALA A 394 -8.80 17.01 -3.02
N HIS A 395 -8.97 18.17 -2.39
CA HIS A 395 -9.89 19.20 -2.86
C HIS A 395 -9.58 19.64 -4.31
N TYR A 396 -8.30 19.88 -4.63
CA TYR A 396 -7.88 20.23 -5.99
C TYR A 396 -7.96 19.10 -7.01
N SER A 397 -8.10 17.86 -6.55
CA SER A 397 -8.44 16.68 -7.36
C SER A 397 -9.94 16.38 -7.36
N ARG A 398 -10.79 17.34 -6.96
CA ARG A 398 -12.26 17.20 -6.93
C ARG A 398 -12.74 16.08 -5.98
N LEU A 399 -12.02 15.90 -4.88
CA LEU A 399 -12.34 14.96 -3.83
C LEU A 399 -12.69 15.68 -2.52
N GLY A 400 -13.69 15.17 -1.81
CA GLY A 400 -14.22 15.68 -0.56
C GLY A 400 -14.14 14.66 0.57
N THR A 401 -14.44 15.11 1.78
CA THR A 401 -14.31 14.34 3.03
C THR A 401 -15.63 14.09 3.74
N GLU A 402 -16.72 14.50 3.11
CA GLU A 402 -18.08 14.47 3.64
C GLU A 402 -19.04 13.87 2.62
N LYS A 403 -20.13 13.30 3.11
CA LYS A 403 -21.27 12.80 2.35
C LYS A 403 -22.56 13.27 3.01
N PHE A 404 -23.63 13.31 2.22
CA PHE A 404 -24.98 13.51 2.69
C PHE A 404 -25.81 12.27 2.38
N GLN A 405 -26.49 11.74 3.39
CA GLN A 405 -27.44 10.65 3.19
C GLN A 405 -28.72 11.18 2.53
N LEU A 406 -29.58 10.26 2.06
CA LEU A 406 -30.85 10.60 1.38
C LEU A 406 -31.78 11.47 2.25
N ASP A 407 -31.68 11.36 3.57
CA ASP A 407 -32.42 12.16 4.54
C ASP A 407 -31.76 13.53 4.86
N GLY A 408 -30.65 13.85 4.18
CA GLY A 408 -29.86 15.05 4.37
C GLY A 408 -28.87 14.98 5.54
N LYS A 409 -28.73 13.82 6.20
CA LYS A 409 -27.79 13.66 7.31
C LYS A 409 -26.35 13.76 6.81
N HIS A 410 -25.60 14.68 7.40
CA HIS A 410 -24.18 14.87 7.12
C HIS A 410 -23.35 13.78 7.81
N THR A 411 -22.49 13.10 7.05
CA THR A 411 -21.59 12.05 7.53
C THR A 411 -20.19 12.23 6.98
N GLY A 412 -19.22 11.50 7.54
CA GLY A 412 -17.95 11.31 6.87
C GLY A 412 -18.13 10.48 5.61
N THR A 413 -17.03 10.23 4.90
CA THR A 413 -16.98 9.42 3.68
C THR A 413 -17.42 7.96 3.85
N GLY A 414 -17.41 7.44 5.08
CA GLY A 414 -17.74 6.07 5.45
C GLY A 414 -16.55 5.11 5.52
N GLY A 415 -15.38 5.48 4.98
CA GLY A 415 -14.18 4.63 4.97
C GLY A 415 -13.34 4.70 6.25
N GLY A 416 -13.47 5.79 7.01
CA GLY A 416 -12.69 6.06 8.22
C GLY A 416 -11.53 7.04 7.99
N ASN A 417 -10.82 7.34 9.08
CA ASN A 417 -9.57 8.11 9.10
C ASN A 417 -8.67 7.50 10.18
N HIS A 418 -8.23 6.26 9.94
CA HIS A 418 -7.45 5.52 10.93
C HIS A 418 -6.16 6.26 11.26
N LEU A 419 -5.75 6.21 12.52
CA LEU A 419 -4.50 6.82 12.98
C LEU A 419 -3.44 5.74 13.20
N VAL A 420 -2.33 5.83 12.47
CA VAL A 420 -1.25 4.84 12.55
C VAL A 420 -0.13 5.38 13.43
N LEU A 421 0.19 4.66 14.50
CA LEU A 421 1.14 5.07 15.53
C LEU A 421 2.34 4.12 15.55
N GLY A 422 3.56 4.66 15.66
CA GLY A 422 4.77 3.86 15.66
C GLY A 422 6.02 4.64 16.03
N GLY A 423 7.18 4.19 15.54
CA GLY A 423 8.44 4.91 15.61
C GLY A 423 9.17 4.93 14.26
N PRO A 424 10.29 5.67 14.15
CA PRO A 424 11.07 5.77 12.90
C PRO A 424 11.55 4.41 12.36
N SER A 425 11.77 3.44 13.25
CA SER A 425 12.04 2.05 12.92
C SER A 425 11.16 1.14 13.79
N PRO A 426 10.96 -0.14 13.43
CA PRO A 426 10.24 -1.09 14.27
C PRO A 426 10.83 -1.17 15.68
N ALA A 427 12.15 -1.18 15.83
CA ALA A 427 12.85 -1.19 17.11
C ALA A 427 12.62 0.08 17.95
N ASP A 428 12.31 1.21 17.30
CA ASP A 428 12.01 2.49 17.96
C ASP A 428 10.55 2.61 18.41
N SER A 429 9.68 1.67 18.03
CA SER A 429 8.26 1.72 18.35
C SER A 429 8.03 1.91 19.85
N PRO A 430 7.23 2.91 20.27
CA PRO A 430 6.97 3.15 21.68
C PRO A 430 6.23 1.97 22.34
N PHE A 431 5.41 1.25 21.58
CA PHE A 431 4.63 0.09 22.07
C PHE A 431 5.48 -1.17 22.26
N LEU A 432 6.58 -1.28 21.51
CA LEU A 432 7.53 -2.39 21.66
C LEU A 432 8.57 -2.09 22.74
N ARG A 433 9.02 -0.83 22.85
CA ARG A 433 9.96 -0.38 23.90
C ARG A 433 9.31 -0.33 25.29
N ARG A 434 8.04 0.07 25.36
CA ARG A 434 7.24 0.20 26.58
C ARG A 434 5.85 -0.41 26.37
N PRO A 435 5.72 -1.74 26.54
CA PRO A 435 4.45 -2.46 26.38
C PRO A 435 3.30 -1.93 27.26
N ASP A 436 3.60 -1.36 28.42
CA ASP A 436 2.63 -0.74 29.34
C ASP A 436 1.96 0.50 28.76
N LEU A 437 2.52 1.13 27.73
CA LEU A 437 1.88 2.23 27.02
C LEU A 437 0.60 1.78 26.32
N LEU A 438 0.64 0.65 25.61
CA LEU A 438 -0.55 0.09 24.96
C LEU A 438 -1.57 -0.33 26.02
N GLY A 439 -1.11 -0.93 27.13
CA GLY A 439 -1.98 -1.24 28.27
C GLY A 439 -2.65 -0.01 28.88
N SER A 440 -1.95 1.11 28.99
CA SER A 440 -2.49 2.38 29.46
C SER A 440 -3.58 2.93 28.53
N LEU A 441 -3.34 2.89 27.21
CA LEU A 441 -4.32 3.31 26.21
C LEU A 441 -5.58 2.45 26.27
N LEU A 442 -5.44 1.12 26.30
CA LEU A 442 -6.58 0.19 26.39
C LEU A 442 -7.42 0.42 27.64
N ARG A 443 -6.77 0.62 28.80
CA ARG A 443 -7.46 0.96 30.05
C ARG A 443 -8.21 2.28 29.96
N TYR A 444 -7.56 3.31 29.42
CA TYR A 444 -8.15 4.64 29.33
C TYR A 444 -9.32 4.68 28.34
N TRP A 445 -9.19 4.07 27.16
CA TRP A 445 -10.28 3.95 26.19
C TRP A 445 -11.45 3.13 26.72
N ASN A 446 -11.17 2.05 27.45
CA ASN A 446 -12.24 1.28 28.09
C ASN A 446 -13.00 2.16 29.10
N ASN A 447 -12.28 2.91 29.95
CA ASN A 447 -12.87 3.74 30.99
C ASN A 447 -13.57 5.01 30.48
N HIS A 448 -13.32 5.42 29.24
CA HIS A 448 -13.90 6.62 28.64
C HIS A 448 -14.57 6.31 27.29
N PRO A 449 -15.83 5.82 27.28
CA PRO A 449 -16.56 5.49 26.04
C PRO A 449 -16.67 6.64 25.03
N SER A 450 -16.56 7.90 25.47
CA SER A 450 -16.53 9.05 24.56
C SER A 450 -15.40 8.99 23.54
N LEU A 451 -14.25 8.38 23.87
CA LEU A 451 -13.12 8.24 22.96
C LEU A 451 -13.37 7.27 21.79
N SER A 452 -14.35 6.39 21.93
CA SER A 452 -14.81 5.50 20.85
C SER A 452 -15.99 6.12 20.11
N TYR A 453 -17.04 6.50 20.85
CA TYR A 453 -18.34 6.80 20.25
C TYR A 453 -18.47 8.21 19.70
N LEU A 454 -17.73 9.19 20.24
CA LEU A 454 -17.79 10.55 19.70
C LEU A 454 -17.16 10.64 18.31
N PHE A 455 -16.12 9.84 18.07
CA PHE A 455 -15.32 9.87 16.86
C PHE A 455 -15.62 8.75 15.88
N SER A 456 -16.38 7.71 16.26
CA SER A 456 -16.72 6.56 15.41
C SER A 456 -17.58 6.93 14.21
N GLY A 457 -17.70 6.04 13.23
CA GLY A 457 -18.74 6.15 12.18
C GLY A 457 -20.16 6.00 12.73
N GLN A 458 -21.15 5.99 11.83
CA GLN A 458 -22.56 5.77 12.19
C GLN A 458 -22.84 4.35 12.72
N PHE A 459 -22.12 3.36 12.22
CA PHE A 459 -22.31 1.96 12.59
C PHE A 459 -21.48 1.64 13.83
N ILE A 460 -22.12 1.61 15.00
CA ILE A 460 -21.52 1.32 16.30
C ILE A 460 -22.03 -0.03 16.80
N GLY A 461 -21.16 -0.84 17.39
CA GLY A 461 -21.52 -2.14 17.94
C GLY A 461 -20.56 -3.24 17.50
N PRO A 462 -20.78 -4.49 17.95
CA PRO A 462 -19.81 -5.56 17.85
C PRO A 462 -19.52 -6.04 16.40
N THR A 463 -20.38 -5.70 15.45
CA THR A 463 -20.21 -5.99 14.02
C THR A 463 -19.73 -4.80 13.19
N SER A 464 -19.44 -3.67 13.85
CA SER A 464 -18.92 -2.47 13.19
C SER A 464 -17.53 -2.68 12.55
N GLN A 465 -17.02 -1.63 11.90
CA GLN A 465 -15.68 -1.63 11.29
C GLN A 465 -14.55 -1.72 12.34
N ALA A 466 -14.83 -1.25 13.56
CA ALA A 466 -13.86 -1.08 14.64
C ALA A 466 -14.55 -1.18 16.03
N PRO A 467 -15.15 -2.33 16.39
CA PRO A 467 -15.87 -2.48 17.65
C PRO A 467 -14.92 -2.32 18.84
N ARG A 468 -15.47 -1.80 19.93
CA ARG A 468 -14.77 -1.79 21.21
C ARG A 468 -14.61 -3.23 21.71
N ILE A 469 -13.54 -3.45 22.48
CA ILE A 469 -13.26 -4.78 23.05
C ILE A 469 -14.41 -5.32 23.91
N ASP A 470 -15.18 -4.44 24.55
CA ASP A 470 -16.25 -4.77 25.49
C ASP A 470 -17.67 -4.78 24.89
N GLU A 471 -17.80 -4.65 23.57
CA GLU A 471 -19.09 -4.73 22.86
C GLU A 471 -19.45 -6.15 22.38
N GLY A 472 -18.44 -6.99 22.13
CA GLY A 472 -18.62 -8.34 21.60
C GLY A 472 -18.82 -9.38 22.70
N ARG A 473 -17.72 -9.94 23.19
CA ARG A 473 -17.75 -11.04 24.17
C ARG A 473 -17.89 -10.52 25.60
N ARG A 474 -18.78 -11.14 26.39
CA ARG A 474 -19.02 -10.74 27.80
C ARG A 474 -17.81 -10.93 28.72
N ASP A 475 -16.95 -11.90 28.42
CA ASP A 475 -15.74 -12.21 29.19
C ASP A 475 -14.52 -11.38 28.73
N ALA A 476 -14.62 -10.61 27.64
CA ALA A 476 -13.47 -9.91 27.04
C ALA A 476 -12.74 -8.99 28.04
N VAL A 477 -13.48 -8.23 28.85
CA VAL A 477 -12.87 -7.33 29.85
C VAL A 477 -12.15 -8.12 30.95
N TYR A 478 -12.63 -9.32 31.30
CA TYR A 478 -11.96 -10.17 32.30
C TYR A 478 -10.67 -10.76 31.75
N GLU A 479 -10.72 -11.29 30.54
CA GLU A 479 -9.53 -11.81 29.85
C GLU A 479 -8.50 -10.69 29.61
N LEU A 480 -8.96 -9.48 29.23
CA LEU A 480 -8.08 -8.33 29.08
C LEU A 480 -7.43 -7.92 30.41
N GLU A 481 -8.14 -7.93 31.54
CA GLU A 481 -7.52 -7.65 32.84
C GLU A 481 -6.40 -8.63 33.18
N ILE A 482 -6.60 -9.92 32.91
CA ILE A 482 -5.56 -10.95 33.11
C ILE A 482 -4.37 -10.70 32.19
N ALA A 483 -4.63 -10.46 30.90
CA ALA A 483 -3.57 -10.21 29.91
C ALA A 483 -2.75 -8.96 30.27
N LEU A 484 -3.41 -7.88 30.68
CA LEU A 484 -2.74 -6.64 31.10
C LEU A 484 -1.88 -6.82 32.35
N GLN A 485 -2.16 -7.81 33.21
CA GLN A 485 -1.28 -8.16 34.34
C GLN A 485 0.01 -8.87 33.90
N GLN A 486 0.03 -9.48 32.71
CA GLN A 486 1.21 -10.13 32.15
C GLN A 486 2.15 -9.13 31.43
N ILE A 487 1.71 -7.89 31.22
CA ILE A 487 2.52 -6.85 30.57
C ILE A 487 3.66 -6.43 31.52
N PRO A 488 4.94 -6.56 31.13
CA PRO A 488 6.06 -6.16 31.97
C PRO A 488 6.07 -4.64 32.23
N GLU A 489 6.46 -4.23 33.44
CA GLU A 489 6.48 -2.82 33.83
C GLU A 489 7.65 -2.00 33.26
N TYR A 490 8.78 -2.65 32.94
CA TYR A 490 10.02 -1.98 32.53
C TYR A 490 10.64 -2.62 31.29
N GLY A 491 11.41 -1.82 30.54
CA GLY A 491 12.02 -2.19 29.26
C GLY A 491 12.96 -3.41 29.33
N GLY A 492 13.28 -3.97 28.16
CA GLY A 492 13.98 -5.26 28.03
C GLY A 492 13.05 -6.43 27.67
N THR A 493 11.78 -6.13 27.43
CA THR A 493 10.79 -7.10 26.94
C THR A 493 11.11 -7.54 25.52
N PRO A 494 11.06 -8.85 25.21
CA PRO A 494 11.15 -9.31 23.82
C PRO A 494 10.05 -8.66 22.96
N TYR A 495 10.41 -8.14 21.79
CA TYR A 495 9.49 -7.37 20.93
C TYR A 495 8.20 -8.12 20.56
N TRP A 496 8.25 -9.44 20.48
CA TRP A 496 7.09 -10.27 20.17
C TRP A 496 6.08 -10.41 21.32
N LEU A 497 6.47 -10.13 22.57
CA LEU A 497 5.65 -10.46 23.73
C LEU A 497 4.37 -9.62 23.81
N THR A 498 4.46 -8.32 23.55
CA THR A 498 3.30 -7.41 23.59
C THR A 498 2.19 -7.88 22.66
N ASP A 499 2.57 -8.25 21.44
CA ASP A 499 1.67 -8.79 20.44
C ASP A 499 1.03 -10.11 20.91
N ARG A 500 1.84 -11.07 21.40
CA ARG A 500 1.33 -12.37 21.86
C ARG A 500 0.36 -12.29 23.03
N ILE A 501 0.54 -11.33 23.94
CA ILE A 501 -0.37 -11.11 25.08
C ILE A 501 -1.75 -10.64 24.60
N LEU A 502 -1.81 -9.80 23.56
CA LEU A 502 -3.01 -9.05 23.18
C LEU A 502 -3.69 -9.52 21.89
N ARG A 503 -2.99 -10.22 20.99
CA ARG A 503 -3.47 -10.57 19.64
C ARG A 503 -4.80 -11.28 19.60
N ASN A 504 -5.07 -12.19 20.53
CA ASN A 504 -6.32 -12.95 20.56
C ASN A 504 -7.46 -12.22 21.30
N LEU A 505 -7.19 -11.04 21.85
CA LEU A 505 -8.15 -10.21 22.60
C LEU A 505 -8.54 -8.96 21.81
N LEU A 506 -7.60 -8.38 21.06
CA LEU A 506 -7.82 -7.23 20.19
C LEU A 506 -8.31 -7.70 18.81
N VAL A 507 -9.49 -8.31 18.79
CA VAL A 507 -10.13 -8.89 17.60
C VAL A 507 -11.61 -8.54 17.55
N ASP A 508 -12.21 -8.60 16.37
CA ASP A 508 -13.67 -8.62 16.23
C ASP A 508 -14.29 -9.98 16.60
N LEU A 509 -15.61 -10.11 16.43
CA LEU A 509 -16.34 -11.36 16.70
C LEU A 509 -15.86 -12.56 15.85
N THR A 510 -15.19 -12.33 14.72
CA THR A 510 -14.67 -13.38 13.83
C THR A 510 -13.22 -13.77 14.15
N GLY A 511 -12.59 -13.08 15.12
CA GLY A 511 -11.17 -13.27 15.43
C GLY A 511 -10.24 -12.44 14.55
N ASN A 512 -10.75 -11.44 13.84
CA ASN A 512 -9.97 -10.59 12.94
C ASN A 512 -9.38 -9.38 13.68
N THR A 513 -8.05 -9.34 13.80
CA THR A 513 -7.27 -8.25 14.41
C THR A 513 -7.32 -6.95 13.59
N HIS A 514 -7.48 -7.04 12.26
CA HIS A 514 -7.60 -5.87 11.37
C HIS A 514 -8.88 -5.07 11.65
N ARG A 515 -9.89 -5.71 12.25
CA ARG A 515 -11.18 -5.10 12.52
C ARG A 515 -11.30 -4.58 13.95
N ALA A 516 -10.30 -4.72 14.81
CA ALA A 516 -10.39 -4.19 16.18
C ALA A 516 -10.23 -2.66 16.23
N GLU A 517 -10.83 -2.01 17.24
CA GLU A 517 -10.61 -0.58 17.50
C GLU A 517 -9.13 -0.22 17.65
N PHE A 518 -8.39 -1.06 18.38
CA PHE A 518 -6.92 -1.04 18.46
C PHE A 518 -6.37 -2.20 17.62
N CYS A 519 -6.05 -1.91 16.37
CA CYS A 519 -5.48 -2.90 15.46
C CYS A 519 -3.97 -3.05 15.69
N ILE A 520 -3.55 -4.30 15.91
CA ILE A 520 -2.15 -4.69 16.14
C ILE A 520 -1.59 -5.63 15.07
N ASP A 521 -2.23 -5.71 13.90
CA ASP A 521 -1.75 -6.54 12.78
C ASP A 521 -0.33 -6.24 12.37
N LYS A 522 0.01 -4.95 12.39
CA LYS A 522 1.30 -4.41 11.98
C LYS A 522 2.26 -4.22 13.19
N LEU A 523 1.91 -4.73 14.38
CA LEU A 523 2.74 -4.59 15.60
C LEU A 523 3.91 -5.58 15.58
N PHE A 524 3.64 -6.86 15.81
CA PHE A 524 4.64 -7.92 15.72
C PHE A 524 3.98 -9.26 15.32
N SER A 525 3.49 -9.35 14.08
CA SER A 525 2.89 -10.61 13.62
C SER A 525 3.90 -11.77 13.67
N PRO A 526 3.50 -12.93 14.20
CA PRO A 526 4.36 -14.11 14.22
C PRO A 526 4.48 -14.80 12.87
N ASP A 527 3.51 -14.58 11.97
CA ASP A 527 3.35 -15.39 10.76
C ASP A 527 4.42 -15.03 9.72
N HIS A 528 4.68 -13.73 9.53
CA HIS A 528 5.58 -13.24 8.49
C HIS A 528 6.40 -12.03 8.95
N ALA A 529 7.62 -11.90 8.43
CA ALA A 529 8.51 -10.77 8.75
C ALA A 529 7.90 -9.40 8.37
N ASN A 530 7.08 -9.35 7.31
CA ASN A 530 6.42 -8.13 6.85
C ASN A 530 5.38 -7.56 7.84
N GLY A 531 4.89 -8.38 8.79
CA GLY A 531 3.96 -7.93 9.83
C GLY A 531 4.63 -7.43 11.11
N ARG A 532 5.98 -7.33 11.13
CA ARG A 532 6.77 -6.90 12.29
C ARG A 532 7.21 -5.44 12.17
N LEU A 533 6.25 -4.53 12.05
CA LEU A 533 6.51 -3.12 11.76
C LEU A 533 6.49 -2.23 13.01
N GLY A 534 6.07 -2.76 14.17
CA GLY A 534 5.97 -1.99 15.40
C GLY A 534 4.84 -0.96 15.41
N LEU A 535 3.80 -1.15 14.58
CA LEU A 535 2.72 -0.19 14.41
C LEU A 535 1.46 -0.61 15.17
N VAL A 536 0.77 0.37 15.76
CA VAL A 536 -0.59 0.23 16.30
C VAL A 536 -1.49 1.20 15.55
N GLU A 537 -2.64 0.73 15.11
CA GLU A 537 -3.58 1.50 14.31
C GLU A 537 -4.90 1.70 15.08
N LEU A 538 -5.29 2.96 15.29
CA LEU A 538 -6.56 3.31 15.90
C LEU A 538 -7.62 3.48 14.82
N ARG A 539 -8.57 2.55 14.79
CA ARG A 539 -9.55 2.45 13.70
C ARG A 539 -10.90 3.08 14.01
N GLY A 540 -11.14 3.46 15.27
CA GLY A 540 -12.39 4.06 15.75
C GLY A 540 -12.63 5.52 15.34
N PHE A 541 -11.90 6.06 14.34
CA PHE A 541 -12.02 7.44 13.90
C PHE A 541 -12.68 7.51 12.51
N GLU A 542 -13.84 8.14 12.41
CA GLU A 542 -14.48 8.52 11.16
C GLU A 542 -13.72 9.67 10.49
N MET A 543 -13.80 9.74 9.16
CA MET A 543 -13.26 10.84 8.38
C MET A 543 -13.91 12.18 8.79
N PRO A 544 -13.14 13.14 9.35
CA PRO A 544 -13.72 14.40 9.76
C PRO A 544 -13.82 15.36 8.56
N PRO A 545 -14.87 16.21 8.50
CA PRO A 545 -15.12 17.13 7.38
C PRO A 545 -14.01 18.17 7.14
N HIS A 546 -13.11 18.37 8.09
CA HIS A 546 -12.10 19.43 8.00
C HIS A 546 -10.78 19.01 8.65
N ALA A 547 -9.65 19.40 8.03
CA ALA A 547 -8.30 19.06 8.47
C ALA A 547 -8.03 19.44 9.94
N ARG A 548 -8.53 20.60 10.40
CA ARG A 548 -8.43 21.02 11.81
C ARG A 548 -9.11 20.06 12.79
N MET A 549 -10.25 19.48 12.41
CA MET A 549 -10.93 18.48 13.25
C MET A 549 -10.09 17.19 13.35
N SER A 550 -9.50 16.76 12.23
CA SER A 550 -8.54 15.65 12.20
C SER A 550 -7.34 15.92 13.09
N LEU A 551 -6.73 17.10 12.96
CA LEU A 551 -5.57 17.49 13.78
C LEU A 551 -5.92 17.56 15.27
N THR A 552 -7.11 18.03 15.65
CA THR A 552 -7.56 18.02 17.06
C THR A 552 -7.67 16.59 17.62
N GLN A 553 -8.21 15.64 16.85
CA GLN A 553 -8.25 14.22 17.25
C GLN A 553 -6.84 13.65 17.42
N GLN A 554 -5.95 13.92 16.45
CA GLN A 554 -4.57 13.46 16.51
C GLN A 554 -3.79 14.09 17.67
N LEU A 555 -4.05 15.35 17.99
CA LEU A 555 -3.47 16.05 19.13
C LEU A 555 -3.90 15.41 20.46
N LEU A 556 -5.19 15.05 20.58
CA LEU A 556 -5.73 14.35 21.75
C LEU A 556 -4.98 13.03 21.98
N VAL A 557 -4.87 12.19 20.95
CA VAL A 557 -4.14 10.91 21.00
C VAL A 557 -2.67 11.14 21.38
N ARG A 558 -2.01 12.11 20.74
CA ARG A 558 -0.61 12.45 21.00
C ARG A 558 -0.39 12.91 22.45
N ALA A 559 -1.32 13.68 23.02
CA ALA A 559 -1.25 14.14 24.40
C ALA A 559 -1.43 13.00 25.40
N LEU A 560 -2.37 12.08 25.14
CA LEU A 560 -2.56 10.87 25.95
C LEU A 560 -1.31 9.98 25.93
N ILE A 561 -0.70 9.76 24.77
CA ILE A 561 0.58 9.03 24.66
C ILE A 561 1.68 9.74 25.45
N ALA A 562 1.80 11.06 25.31
CA ALA A 562 2.80 11.84 26.03
C ALA A 562 2.60 11.80 27.55
N TRP A 563 1.35 11.78 28.02
CA TRP A 563 1.01 11.57 29.42
C TRP A 563 1.37 10.16 29.89
N PHE A 564 0.85 9.12 29.23
CA PHE A 564 1.04 7.73 29.65
C PHE A 564 2.49 7.27 29.56
N TRP A 565 3.28 7.86 28.66
CA TRP A 565 4.71 7.65 28.63
C TRP A 565 5.43 8.15 29.90
N LYS A 566 4.98 9.29 30.46
CA LYS A 566 5.52 9.83 31.71
C LYS A 566 4.99 9.06 32.91
N GLN A 567 3.68 8.80 32.91
CA GLN A 567 2.97 8.18 34.03
C GLN A 567 1.95 7.17 33.48
N PRO A 568 2.24 5.85 33.56
CA PRO A 568 1.32 4.82 33.08
C PRO A 568 -0.04 4.89 33.77
N TYR A 569 -1.11 4.70 33.00
CA TYR A 569 -2.47 4.68 33.53
C TYR A 569 -2.84 3.27 34.00
N ARG A 570 -3.14 3.13 35.28
CA ARG A 570 -3.29 1.81 35.96
C ARG A 570 -4.67 1.59 36.59
N ALA A 571 -5.66 2.41 36.27
CA ALA A 571 -7.01 2.20 36.79
C ALA A 571 -7.56 0.82 36.34
N PRO A 572 -8.43 0.18 37.15
CA PRO A 572 -9.12 -1.04 36.75
C PRO A 572 -10.02 -0.77 35.52
N LEU A 573 -10.34 -1.83 34.77
CA LEU A 573 -11.23 -1.71 33.63
C LEU A 573 -12.68 -1.56 34.11
N ALA A 574 -13.41 -0.64 33.50
CA ALA A 574 -14.83 -0.45 33.76
C ALA A 574 -15.66 -1.60 33.19
N ARG A 575 -16.59 -2.11 34.00
CA ARG A 575 -17.55 -3.16 33.60
C ARG A 575 -18.86 -2.50 33.16
N TRP A 576 -18.88 -1.94 31.95
CA TRP A 576 -20.04 -1.17 31.48
C TRP A 576 -21.28 -2.03 31.23
N GLY A 577 -21.12 -3.20 30.59
CA GLY A 577 -22.25 -4.04 30.18
C GLY A 577 -23.28 -3.24 29.38
N ASN A 578 -24.57 -3.43 29.67
CA ASN A 578 -25.66 -2.72 29.00
C ASN A 578 -25.61 -1.19 29.16
N ARG A 579 -24.79 -0.64 30.08
CA ARG A 579 -24.62 0.82 30.17
C ARG A 579 -23.97 1.42 28.93
N LEU A 580 -23.24 0.63 28.13
CA LEU A 580 -22.74 1.08 26.82
C LEU A 580 -23.89 1.56 25.94
N THR A 581 -24.94 0.75 25.80
CA THR A 581 -26.12 1.09 24.99
C THR A 581 -27.04 2.08 25.70
N ASP A 582 -27.27 1.90 27.00
CA ASP A 582 -28.33 2.64 27.72
C ASP A 582 -27.91 4.08 28.09
N ARG A 583 -26.60 4.33 28.24
CA ARG A 583 -26.07 5.62 28.70
C ARG A 583 -25.10 6.23 27.70
N TRP A 584 -24.17 5.43 27.19
CA TRP A 584 -23.05 5.95 26.39
C TRP A 584 -23.41 6.21 24.93
N MET A 585 -24.65 5.93 24.51
CA MET A 585 -25.19 6.37 23.21
C MET A 585 -25.84 7.76 23.26
N LEU A 586 -25.95 8.38 24.45
CA LEU A 586 -26.62 9.67 24.64
C LEU A 586 -25.64 10.85 24.56
N PRO A 587 -26.03 11.99 23.94
CA PRO A 587 -25.14 13.14 23.73
C PRO A 587 -24.58 13.74 25.03
N GLY A 588 -25.41 13.86 26.07
CA GLY A 588 -25.02 14.47 27.34
C GLY A 588 -23.93 13.69 28.09
N PRO A 589 -24.12 12.39 28.37
CA PRO A 589 -23.09 11.53 28.94
C PRO A 589 -21.78 11.54 28.15
N LEU A 590 -21.83 11.44 26.82
CA LEU A 590 -20.64 11.46 25.96
C LEU A 590 -19.85 12.77 26.10
N LEU A 591 -20.53 13.91 26.02
CA LEU A 591 -19.89 15.22 26.17
C LEU A 591 -19.30 15.40 27.58
N SER A 592 -19.98 14.92 28.61
CA SER A 592 -19.50 15.00 30.00
C SER A 592 -18.22 14.17 30.20
N ASP A 593 -18.20 12.95 29.66
CA ASP A 593 -17.03 12.07 29.73
C ASP A 593 -15.84 12.62 28.94
N LEU A 594 -16.07 13.14 27.73
CA LEU A 594 -15.01 13.83 26.98
C LEU A 594 -14.44 15.00 27.78
N ARG A 595 -15.29 15.83 28.39
CA ARG A 595 -14.85 16.97 29.23
C ARG A 595 -14.04 16.51 30.43
N SER A 596 -14.33 15.32 30.99
CA SER A 596 -13.51 14.69 32.01
C SER A 596 -12.12 14.36 31.46
N VAL A 597 -12.03 13.73 30.27
CA VAL A 597 -10.75 13.44 29.61
C VAL A 597 -9.93 14.71 29.38
N LEU A 598 -10.55 15.77 28.88
CA LEU A 598 -9.87 17.06 28.69
C LEU A 598 -9.43 17.68 30.02
N SER A 599 -10.21 17.47 31.09
CA SER A 599 -9.84 17.91 32.44
C SER A 599 -8.64 17.14 32.99
N ASP A 600 -8.57 15.83 32.77
CA ASP A 600 -7.42 15.01 33.14
C ASP A 600 -6.16 15.51 32.44
N LEU A 601 -6.24 15.76 31.13
CA LEU A 601 -5.13 16.31 30.34
C LEU A 601 -4.67 17.68 30.85
N ARG A 602 -5.60 18.58 31.20
CA ARG A 602 -5.25 19.86 31.85
C ARG A 602 -4.56 19.65 33.19
N GLY A 603 -5.05 18.70 34.00
CA GLY A 603 -4.41 18.31 35.26
C GLY A 603 -2.98 17.77 35.08
N GLN A 604 -2.65 17.27 33.89
CA GLN A 604 -1.32 16.78 33.50
C GLN A 604 -0.46 17.83 32.78
N GLY A 605 -0.93 19.08 32.72
CA GLY A 605 -0.21 20.20 32.11
C GLY A 605 -0.39 20.35 30.60
N TYR A 606 -1.40 19.71 30.01
CA TYR A 606 -1.80 19.92 28.61
C TYR A 606 -3.05 20.78 28.55
N ASP A 607 -2.93 22.05 28.14
CA ASP A 607 -4.00 23.06 28.18
C ASP A 607 -5.06 22.89 27.07
N PHE A 608 -5.77 21.75 27.09
CA PHE A 608 -6.85 21.48 26.15
C PHE A 608 -8.10 22.28 26.50
N LYS A 609 -8.66 22.93 25.48
CA LYS A 609 -9.91 23.70 25.57
C LYS A 609 -11.10 22.83 25.20
N ASN A 610 -12.20 22.97 25.94
CA ASN A 610 -13.42 22.20 25.66
C ASN A 610 -13.98 22.56 24.28
N GLU A 611 -13.88 23.83 23.91
CA GLU A 611 -14.45 24.41 22.69
C GLU A 611 -13.82 23.85 21.41
N TRP A 612 -12.64 23.23 21.51
CA TRP A 612 -11.99 22.56 20.37
C TRP A 612 -12.77 21.32 19.88
N PHE A 613 -13.63 20.77 20.72
CA PHE A 613 -14.42 19.56 20.43
C PHE A 613 -15.92 19.83 20.26
N ASP A 614 -16.36 21.08 20.40
CA ASP A 614 -17.77 21.43 20.20
C ASP A 614 -18.22 21.08 18.76
N VAL A 615 -17.33 21.23 17.79
CA VAL A 615 -17.58 20.85 16.38
C VAL A 615 -17.68 19.33 16.20
N HIS A 616 -16.92 18.52 16.95
CA HIS A 616 -17.03 17.06 16.90
C HIS A 616 -18.34 16.60 17.53
N TRP A 617 -18.75 17.23 18.63
CA TRP A 617 -20.04 16.97 19.27
C TRP A 617 -21.22 17.37 18.37
N GLU A 618 -21.15 18.54 17.73
CA GLU A 618 -22.18 18.98 16.78
C GLU A 618 -22.26 18.05 15.56
N PHE A 619 -21.12 17.63 15.02
CA PHE A 619 -21.07 16.69 13.92
C PHE A 619 -21.67 15.32 14.27
N ARG A 620 -21.34 14.80 15.46
CA ARG A 620 -21.78 13.47 15.91
C ARG A 620 -23.24 13.42 16.37
N CYS A 621 -23.66 14.45 17.11
CA CYS A 621 -24.97 14.52 17.76
C CYS A 621 -25.67 15.85 17.38
N PRO A 622 -25.96 16.11 16.10
CA PRO A 622 -26.41 17.42 15.63
C PRO A 622 -27.67 17.89 16.35
N ARG A 623 -27.77 19.21 16.53
CA ARG A 623 -28.93 19.84 17.15
C ARG A 623 -30.11 19.86 16.18
N ILE A 624 -31.23 19.31 16.64
CA ILE A 624 -32.51 19.32 15.92
C ILE A 624 -33.25 20.64 16.20
N GLY A 625 -33.24 21.10 17.45
CA GLY A 625 -33.92 22.34 17.82
C GLY A 625 -33.73 22.73 19.29
N GLU A 626 -34.14 23.94 19.61
CA GLU A 626 -34.06 24.51 20.95
C GLU A 626 -35.30 25.36 21.24
N VAL A 627 -35.83 25.28 22.45
CA VAL A 627 -36.92 26.12 22.96
C VAL A 627 -36.63 26.55 24.39
N THR A 628 -37.06 27.76 24.76
CA THR A 628 -36.97 28.25 26.14
C THR A 628 -38.36 28.55 26.66
N TYR A 629 -38.75 27.91 27.76
CA TYR A 629 -40.02 28.14 28.45
C TYR A 629 -39.74 28.49 29.91
N ASP A 630 -40.24 29.64 30.39
CA ASP A 630 -40.10 30.08 31.78
C ASP A 630 -38.66 30.01 32.34
N GLY A 631 -37.67 30.30 31.49
CA GLY A 631 -36.24 30.26 31.85
C GLY A 631 -35.58 28.88 31.78
N VAL A 632 -36.32 27.82 31.43
CA VAL A 632 -35.77 26.48 31.16
C VAL A 632 -35.49 26.34 29.67
N LYS A 633 -34.21 26.16 29.33
CA LYS A 633 -33.75 25.85 27.98
C LYS A 633 -33.82 24.33 27.74
N LEU A 634 -34.62 23.94 26.76
CA LEU A 634 -34.75 22.58 26.26
C LEU A 634 -34.07 22.49 24.90
N GLU A 635 -33.13 21.57 24.75
CA GLU A 635 -32.41 21.30 23.50
C GLU A 635 -32.65 19.86 23.08
N LEU A 636 -33.04 19.66 21.82
CA LEU A 636 -33.23 18.36 21.21
C LEU A 636 -32.08 18.07 20.25
N ARG A 637 -31.47 16.89 20.40
CA ARG A 637 -30.33 16.42 19.59
C ARG A 637 -30.54 14.98 19.14
N THR A 638 -29.91 14.64 18.02
CA THR A 638 -29.77 13.26 17.58
C THR A 638 -28.82 12.51 18.51
N ALA A 639 -29.21 11.29 18.91
CA ALA A 639 -28.39 10.37 19.70
C ALA A 639 -27.77 9.28 18.79
N LEU A 640 -26.87 8.48 19.35
CA LEU A 640 -26.25 7.36 18.65
C LEU A 640 -27.16 6.13 18.68
N GLU A 641 -27.01 5.27 17.67
CA GLU A 641 -27.77 4.05 17.54
C GLU A 641 -26.82 2.84 17.48
N PRO A 642 -27.01 1.83 18.35
CA PRO A 642 -26.22 0.60 18.29
C PRO A 642 -26.78 -0.35 17.21
N TRP A 643 -25.87 -1.00 16.49
CA TRP A 643 -26.16 -2.02 15.48
C TRP A 643 -25.74 -3.39 16.04
N TYR A 644 -26.71 -4.13 16.55
CA TYR A 644 -26.58 -5.56 16.85
C TYR A 644 -27.17 -6.35 15.69
N VAL A 645 -26.33 -6.67 14.70
CA VAL A 645 -26.69 -7.58 13.61
C VAL A 645 -26.19 -8.98 13.94
#